data_AF-A0A5D2U4Y5-F1
#
_entry.id   AF-A0A5D2U4Y5-F1
#
_cell.length_a   1.000
_cell.length_b   1.000
_cell.length_c   1.000
_cell.angle_alpha   90.00
_cell.angle_beta   90.00
_cell.angle_gamma   90.00
#
_symmetry.space_group_name_H-M   'P 1'
#
loop_
_entity.id
_entity.type
_entity.pdbx_description
1 polymer ?
#
loop_
_entity_poly.entity_id
_entity_poly.type
_entity_poly.pdbx_seq_one_letter_code
_entity_poly.pdbx_strand_id
1 'polypeptide(L)'
;MFRGSVLCGQEEIEHLSRESSHYSLTTGIIPSLGARSIRRVKLRSYIISPHDRRYRVWETFLVLLVIYTAWVSPFEFGFLGKPDTPLAVTDNVVNGFFALDIILTFFVAYLDKAAYLLIDDPKKIAWKYGTSWLAFDVISTIPSELARRISPKPLRSYGLFNMLRLWRLRRVSALFSRLEKDKNFNYFWVRCAKLICVTVFAVHCAGCFYYRIAARYRDPGRTWIGASMGDNFHEQSLSIRYVTSMYWSITTLTTVGYGDLHPVNTPEMIFDIFYMFFNLGLTAYLIGNMTNLVVHGTSRTRQFRDTIQAASSFAQRNQLPPRLLDQMVAHLSLKYRTDSEGLQQQETLDSLPKAIRSSISHYLFYSLVDNVYLFHGVSNDLLFQLVSEMKAEYFPPKEDVILQNEAPTDFYILVTGAVDLLVRKNGVEQVVGEASAGDLCGEIGVLCYRPQLFTVRTKRLCQLLRLNRTTFLNIIQANVGDGTIIMNNLLQHLKDMDDPIMEGVLIETQNMLARGSMDLPLNLCFAAVKGDDSLLNKLLEKGHNANESDDNGRTPLHIAASKGSENCVLILLDHNADPNIKDSEGSVPLWEAILGGHDNIAKLLKDNGANINVGDVGHFACIAAERNDLNLLKEIVRYGGNVTCPRYNGYTALHVAVCEGNFEIVKYLLEQGSDIDKRDIHGWTPRDLAAQQGHEDIEMIFKSLTEKKKTQPIMTIPEKHEARFLGRFTSEPVISTATSGDGLDGSSRGKSRRPRRKSSNFNNSLFGIMSQNVEKDLLLSVHQPKGMKDPLVKSSRVIISCPEKGDTIGKLVLVPGSMEELVEIGANKFGIFGGKVMNKGGGEIDDIEVIRDGDHLVFVSDGYMQQEINDTQNPQ
;
A
#
# COMPACT_ATOMS: atom_id res chain seq x y z
N MET A 1 11.25 -17.32 62.54
CA MET A 1 9.98 -17.05 61.84
C MET A 1 10.31 -16.88 60.36
N PHE A 2 9.48 -17.47 59.49
CA PHE A 2 9.55 -17.52 58.01
C PHE A 2 10.51 -18.52 57.36
N ARG A 3 9.90 -19.62 56.89
CA ARG A 3 10.40 -20.60 55.94
C ARG A 3 9.60 -20.37 54.64
N GLY A 4 10.28 -20.00 53.55
CA GLY A 4 9.68 -19.69 52.25
C GLY A 4 9.47 -20.94 51.39
N SER A 5 8.30 -21.00 50.77
CA SER A 5 7.77 -22.06 49.91
C SER A 5 8.39 -22.04 48.51
N VAL A 6 8.93 -23.19 48.09
CA VAL A 6 9.19 -23.59 46.70
C VAL A 6 8.16 -24.67 46.34
N LEU A 7 7.78 -24.76 45.06
CA LEU A 7 6.85 -25.70 44.39
C LEU A 7 5.43 -25.17 44.12
N CYS A 8 5.29 -24.36 43.07
CA CYS A 8 4.14 -24.42 42.16
C CYS A 8 4.49 -23.66 40.86
N GLY A 9 4.93 -24.36 39.83
CA GLY A 9 5.29 -23.70 38.56
C GLY A 9 5.86 -24.59 37.45
N GLN A 10 6.12 -25.87 37.74
CA GLN A 10 6.76 -26.76 36.76
C GLN A 10 5.78 -27.64 35.98
N GLU A 11 4.57 -27.90 36.51
CA GLU A 11 3.54 -28.68 35.79
C GLU A 11 2.76 -27.88 34.75
N GLU A 12 2.66 -26.54 34.88
CA GLU A 12 1.98 -25.71 33.87
C GLU A 12 2.81 -25.51 32.59
N ILE A 13 4.15 -25.63 32.68
CA ILE A 13 5.05 -25.45 31.53
C ILE A 13 5.09 -26.72 30.66
N GLU A 14 4.97 -27.91 31.25
CA GLU A 14 4.87 -29.17 30.49
C GLU A 14 3.51 -29.34 29.77
N HIS A 15 2.45 -28.72 30.28
CA HIS A 15 1.16 -28.72 29.58
C HIS A 15 1.11 -27.73 28.40
N LEU A 16 1.93 -26.67 28.42
CA LEU A 16 2.10 -25.71 27.33
C LEU A 16 3.01 -26.21 26.21
N SER A 17 4.00 -27.06 26.51
CA SER A 17 4.93 -27.60 25.50
C SER A 17 4.28 -28.66 24.59
N ARG A 18 3.22 -29.33 25.06
CA ARG A 18 2.46 -30.34 24.28
C ARG A 18 1.39 -29.76 23.34
N GLU A 19 1.30 -28.44 23.25
CA GLU A 19 0.41 -27.69 22.35
C GLU A 19 1.18 -27.12 21.12
N SER A 20 2.42 -27.56 20.83
CA SER A 20 3.30 -26.98 19.79
C SER A 20 2.95 -27.29 18.32
N SER A 21 1.67 -27.53 17.99
CA SER A 21 1.21 -27.65 16.59
C SER A 21 0.00 -26.77 16.29
N HIS A 22 -0.04 -25.57 16.86
CA HIS A 22 -1.17 -24.63 16.74
C HIS A 22 -1.20 -23.74 15.49
N TYR A 23 -0.33 -23.94 14.50
CA TYR A 23 -0.32 -23.14 13.26
C TYR A 23 -1.29 -23.63 12.17
N SER A 24 -2.34 -24.42 12.50
CA SER A 24 -3.41 -24.73 11.55
C SER A 24 -4.56 -23.72 11.66
N LEU A 25 -4.37 -22.53 11.06
CA LEU A 25 -5.43 -21.54 10.85
C LEU A 25 -6.59 -22.06 9.97
N THR A 26 -6.43 -23.24 9.35
CA THR A 26 -7.42 -23.88 8.48
C THR A 26 -8.73 -24.23 9.17
N THR A 27 -8.77 -24.25 10.51
CA THR A 27 -9.97 -24.59 11.29
C THR A 27 -10.33 -23.56 12.37
N GLY A 28 -9.55 -22.48 12.50
CA GLY A 28 -9.76 -21.43 13.48
C GLY A 28 -10.70 -20.35 12.94
N ILE A 29 -11.65 -19.91 13.76
CA ILE A 29 -12.49 -18.77 13.43
C ILE A 29 -11.63 -17.51 13.53
N ILE A 30 -11.59 -16.74 12.44
CA ILE A 30 -10.89 -15.46 12.40
C ILE A 30 -11.76 -14.46 13.17
N PRO A 31 -11.24 -13.82 14.24
CA PRO A 31 -11.97 -12.77 14.93
C PRO A 31 -12.19 -11.58 13.99
N SER A 32 -13.30 -10.86 14.15
CA SER A 32 -13.50 -9.61 13.42
C SER A 32 -12.43 -8.58 13.78
N LEU A 33 -12.11 -7.71 12.83
CA LEU A 33 -11.11 -6.67 13.00
C LEU A 33 -11.46 -5.79 14.21
N GLY A 34 -10.56 -5.68 15.18
CA GLY A 34 -10.78 -4.90 16.42
C GLY A 34 -11.55 -5.62 17.53
N ALA A 35 -11.88 -6.91 17.41
CA ALA A 35 -12.52 -7.66 18.47
C ALA A 35 -11.58 -7.86 19.68
N ARG A 36 -12.04 -7.50 20.89
CA ARG A 36 -11.28 -7.56 22.15
C ARG A 36 -11.09 -8.96 22.76
N SER A 37 -11.48 -10.03 22.06
CA SER A 37 -11.62 -11.37 22.67
C SER A 37 -11.05 -12.48 21.79
N ILE A 38 -9.84 -12.94 22.13
CA ILE A 38 -9.30 -14.27 21.79
C ILE A 38 -9.76 -15.27 22.87
N ARG A 39 -11.06 -15.28 23.22
CA ARG A 39 -11.58 -16.41 23.99
C ARG A 39 -11.90 -17.52 23.00
N ARG A 40 -11.21 -18.67 23.10
CA ARG A 40 -11.71 -19.93 22.55
C ARG A 40 -13.19 -19.98 22.90
N VAL A 41 -14.07 -20.02 21.90
CA VAL A 41 -15.52 -19.96 22.10
C VAL A 41 -15.89 -21.12 23.02
N LYS A 42 -16.15 -20.82 24.29
CA LYS A 42 -16.57 -21.82 25.27
C LYS A 42 -18.05 -22.07 25.00
N LEU A 43 -18.30 -23.03 24.12
CA LEU A 43 -19.65 -23.49 23.80
C LEU A 43 -20.35 -23.96 25.09
N ARG A 44 -21.66 -23.79 25.15
CA ARG A 44 -22.49 -24.41 26.20
C ARG A 44 -22.23 -25.92 26.24
N SER A 45 -22.24 -26.51 27.43
CA SER A 45 -21.88 -27.92 27.66
C SER A 45 -22.67 -28.94 26.82
N TYR A 46 -23.86 -28.57 26.36
CA TYR A 46 -24.75 -29.42 25.57
C TYR A 46 -24.66 -29.16 24.05
N ILE A 47 -23.75 -28.29 23.60
CA ILE A 47 -23.58 -27.93 22.18
C ILE A 47 -22.24 -28.44 21.67
N ILE A 48 -22.30 -29.20 20.58
CA ILE A 48 -21.15 -29.80 19.91
C ILE A 48 -20.56 -28.79 18.92
N SER A 49 -19.23 -28.65 18.96
CA SER A 49 -18.51 -27.86 17.96
C SER A 49 -18.47 -28.60 16.63
N PRO A 50 -18.77 -27.95 15.48
CA PRO A 50 -18.62 -28.56 14.17
C PRO A 50 -17.17 -28.91 13.82
N HIS A 51 -16.19 -28.36 14.57
CA HIS A 51 -14.77 -28.64 14.39
C HIS A 51 -14.26 -29.80 15.26
N ASP A 52 -15.10 -30.38 16.14
CA ASP A 52 -14.70 -31.49 16.99
C ASP A 52 -14.36 -32.74 16.15
N ARG A 53 -13.29 -33.44 16.54
CA ARG A 53 -12.82 -34.66 15.88
C ARG A 53 -13.89 -35.75 15.91
N ARG A 54 -14.63 -35.88 17.02
CA ARG A 54 -15.70 -36.90 17.16
C ARG A 54 -16.83 -36.67 16.16
N TYR A 55 -17.27 -35.42 16.05
CA TYR A 55 -18.32 -35.04 15.11
C TYR A 55 -17.86 -35.18 13.65
N ARG A 56 -16.61 -34.85 13.33
CA ARG A 56 -16.04 -35.09 11.99
C ARG A 56 -15.96 -36.57 11.62
N VAL A 57 -15.62 -37.44 12.57
CA VAL A 57 -15.64 -38.90 12.35
C VAL A 57 -17.07 -39.38 12.10
N TRP A 58 -18.05 -38.86 12.85
CA TRP A 58 -19.46 -39.12 12.63
C TRP A 58 -19.93 -38.67 11.23
N GLU A 59 -19.60 -37.45 10.80
CA GLU A 59 -19.91 -36.96 9.44
C GLU A 59 -19.28 -37.85 8.36
N THR A 60 -18.02 -38.26 8.54
CA THR A 60 -17.31 -39.12 7.58
C THR A 60 -17.98 -40.49 7.50
N PHE A 61 -18.36 -41.07 8.64
CA PHE A 61 -19.12 -42.31 8.71
C PHE A 61 -20.47 -42.20 8.00
N LEU A 62 -21.21 -41.11 8.22
CA LEU A 62 -22.48 -40.87 7.52
C LEU A 62 -22.28 -40.76 6.00
N VAL A 63 -21.20 -40.14 5.52
CA VAL A 63 -20.92 -40.07 4.08
C VAL A 63 -20.76 -41.45 3.46
N LEU A 64 -20.10 -42.40 4.15
CA LEU A 64 -20.01 -43.79 3.68
C LEU A 64 -21.40 -44.43 3.56
N LEU A 65 -22.27 -44.20 4.54
CA LEU A 65 -23.66 -44.65 4.47
C LEU A 65 -24.45 -43.98 3.33
N VAL A 66 -24.18 -42.70 3.05
CA VAL A 66 -24.80 -41.99 1.91
C VAL A 66 -24.41 -42.65 0.59
N ILE A 67 -23.13 -42.96 0.38
CA ILE A 67 -22.64 -43.62 -0.84
C ILE A 67 -23.36 -44.97 -1.03
N TYR A 68 -23.47 -45.77 0.03
CA TYR A 68 -24.25 -47.01 0.03
C TYR A 68 -25.71 -46.75 -0.39
N THR A 69 -26.41 -45.81 0.26
CA THR A 69 -27.81 -45.52 -0.06
C THR A 69 -28.03 -44.99 -1.47
N ALA A 70 -27.08 -44.20 -1.99
CA ALA A 70 -27.14 -43.67 -3.33
C ALA A 70 -27.02 -44.78 -4.37
N TRP A 71 -26.21 -45.81 -4.11
CA TRP A 71 -26.09 -46.96 -5.00
C TRP A 71 -27.31 -47.89 -4.92
N VAL A 72 -27.77 -48.18 -3.71
CA VAL A 72 -28.86 -49.14 -3.48
C VAL A 72 -30.22 -48.59 -3.92
N SER A 73 -30.49 -47.29 -3.76
CA SER A 73 -31.84 -46.74 -4.05
C SER A 73 -32.27 -46.90 -5.52
N PRO A 74 -31.45 -46.57 -6.54
CA PRO A 74 -31.77 -46.84 -7.94
C PRO A 74 -31.89 -48.32 -8.26
N PHE A 75 -31.03 -49.14 -7.65
CA PHE A 75 -31.04 -50.58 -7.83
C PHE A 75 -32.34 -51.23 -7.32
N GLU A 76 -32.78 -50.88 -6.11
CA GLU A 76 -34.05 -51.37 -5.54
C GLU A 76 -35.26 -50.92 -6.36
N PHE A 77 -35.25 -49.69 -6.87
CA PHE A 77 -36.33 -49.18 -7.72
C PHE A 77 -36.39 -49.88 -9.07
N GLY A 78 -35.22 -50.21 -9.64
CA GLY A 78 -35.09 -50.82 -10.95
C GLY A 78 -35.42 -52.30 -10.96
N PHE A 79 -34.71 -53.07 -10.13
CA PHE A 79 -34.65 -54.53 -10.25
C PHE A 79 -35.53 -55.28 -9.24
N LEU A 80 -35.82 -54.70 -8.07
CA LEU A 80 -36.56 -55.40 -7.01
C LEU A 80 -38.06 -55.08 -7.03
N GLY A 81 -38.88 -56.12 -7.15
CA GLY A 81 -40.35 -56.02 -7.05
C GLY A 81 -40.91 -56.20 -5.63
N LYS A 82 -40.13 -56.82 -4.74
CA LYS A 82 -40.46 -57.13 -3.35
C LYS A 82 -39.25 -56.83 -2.46
N PRO A 83 -39.44 -56.51 -1.16
CA PRO A 83 -38.34 -56.33 -0.24
C PRO A 83 -37.62 -57.66 0.00
N ASP A 84 -36.32 -57.70 -0.30
CA ASP A 84 -35.45 -58.76 0.18
C ASP A 84 -35.18 -58.54 1.67
N THR A 85 -35.47 -59.55 2.50
CA THR A 85 -35.37 -59.47 3.95
C THR A 85 -34.02 -58.94 4.48
N PRO A 86 -32.84 -59.41 3.99
CA PRO A 86 -31.57 -58.89 4.49
C PRO A 86 -31.28 -57.43 4.07
N LEU A 87 -31.70 -57.03 2.87
CA LEU A 87 -31.52 -55.67 2.37
C LEU A 87 -32.42 -54.68 3.12
N ALA A 88 -33.68 -55.06 3.35
CA ALA A 88 -34.65 -54.25 4.09
C ALA A 88 -34.21 -54.01 5.55
N VAL A 89 -33.63 -55.03 6.22
CA VAL A 89 -33.06 -54.87 7.57
C VAL A 89 -31.90 -53.87 7.55
N THR A 90 -30.99 -54.01 6.59
CA THR A 90 -29.84 -53.11 6.42
C THR A 90 -30.29 -51.67 6.19
N ASP A 91 -31.27 -51.47 5.31
CA ASP A 91 -31.84 -50.16 5.02
C ASP A 91 -32.51 -49.51 6.23
N ASN A 92 -33.23 -50.29 7.04
CA ASN A 92 -33.85 -49.80 8.26
C ASN A 92 -32.79 -49.40 9.30
N VAL A 93 -31.69 -50.15 9.43
CA VAL A 93 -30.54 -49.77 10.26
C VAL A 93 -29.93 -48.44 9.79
N VAL A 94 -29.73 -48.30 8.47
CA VAL A 94 -29.20 -47.06 7.88
C VAL A 94 -30.15 -45.87 8.14
N ASN A 95 -31.46 -46.06 8.00
CA ASN A 95 -32.45 -45.03 8.34
C ASN A 95 -32.39 -44.65 9.84
N GLY A 96 -32.11 -45.60 10.72
CA GLY A 96 -31.88 -45.35 12.15
C GLY A 96 -30.70 -44.40 12.40
N PHE A 97 -29.57 -44.60 11.71
CA PHE A 97 -28.42 -43.68 11.81
C PHE A 97 -28.74 -42.26 11.32
N PHE A 98 -29.50 -42.10 10.24
CA PHE A 98 -29.94 -40.78 9.77
C PHE A 98 -30.97 -40.14 10.71
N ALA A 99 -31.84 -40.92 11.36
CA ALA A 99 -32.75 -40.41 12.38
C ALA A 99 -31.99 -39.90 13.61
N LEU A 100 -30.93 -40.61 14.04
CA LEU A 100 -30.02 -40.14 15.08
C LEU A 100 -29.31 -38.84 14.68
N ASP A 101 -28.92 -38.70 13.42
CA ASP A 101 -28.28 -37.47 12.94
C ASP A 101 -29.23 -36.27 12.91
N ILE A 102 -30.50 -36.45 12.56
CA ILE A 102 -31.51 -35.39 12.66
C ILE A 102 -31.59 -34.88 14.11
N ILE A 103 -31.53 -35.76 15.10
CA ILE A 103 -31.51 -35.36 16.52
C ILE A 103 -30.19 -34.66 16.86
N LEU A 104 -29.05 -35.21 16.41
CA LEU A 104 -27.72 -34.67 16.70
C LEU A 104 -27.52 -33.26 16.14
N THR A 105 -28.04 -32.97 14.94
CA THR A 105 -27.88 -31.67 14.28
C THR A 105 -28.52 -30.49 15.02
N PHE A 106 -29.53 -30.73 15.87
CA PHE A 106 -30.07 -29.70 16.78
C PHE A 106 -29.08 -29.27 17.87
N PHE A 107 -28.07 -30.10 18.16
CA PHE A 107 -27.04 -29.84 19.16
C PHE A 107 -25.73 -29.34 18.54
N VAL A 108 -25.66 -29.12 17.22
CA VAL A 108 -24.44 -28.68 16.54
C VAL A 108 -24.46 -27.17 16.32
N ALA A 109 -23.44 -26.48 16.81
CA ALA A 109 -23.25 -25.06 16.53
C ALA A 109 -22.98 -24.82 15.04
N TYR A 110 -23.41 -23.66 14.52
CA TYR A 110 -23.11 -23.28 13.14
C TYR A 110 -22.33 -21.97 13.08
N LEU A 111 -21.56 -21.82 12.00
CA LEU A 111 -20.84 -20.57 11.70
C LEU A 111 -21.80 -19.58 11.02
N ASP A 112 -21.95 -18.39 11.60
CA ASP A 112 -22.62 -17.28 10.94
C ASP A 112 -21.73 -16.69 9.85
N LYS A 113 -22.26 -16.50 8.64
CA LYS A 113 -21.47 -15.98 7.50
C LYS A 113 -21.21 -14.48 7.58
N ALA A 114 -22.05 -13.74 8.30
CA ALA A 114 -21.91 -12.29 8.44
C ALA A 114 -20.91 -11.95 9.54
N ALA A 115 -21.08 -12.52 10.74
CA ALA A 115 -20.20 -12.26 11.87
C ALA A 115 -18.95 -13.17 11.93
N TYR A 116 -18.92 -14.27 11.16
CA TYR A 116 -17.93 -15.35 11.28
C TYR A 116 -17.83 -15.93 12.71
N LEU A 117 -18.85 -15.76 13.55
CA LEU A 117 -18.89 -16.32 14.91
C LEU A 117 -19.66 -17.64 14.95
N LEU A 118 -19.24 -18.53 15.85
CA LEU A 118 -20.02 -19.73 16.20
C LEU A 118 -21.24 -19.31 17.00
N ILE A 119 -22.43 -19.59 16.47
CA ILE A 119 -23.69 -19.41 17.21
C ILE A 119 -24.00 -20.73 17.92
N ASP A 120 -24.13 -20.65 19.25
CA ASP A 120 -24.42 -21.76 20.15
C ASP A 120 -25.84 -21.69 20.76
N ASP A 121 -26.64 -20.69 20.38
CA ASP A 121 -28.01 -20.54 20.85
C ASP A 121 -28.93 -21.63 20.26
N PRO A 122 -29.50 -22.54 21.09
CA PRO A 122 -30.27 -23.68 20.59
C PRO A 122 -31.54 -23.26 19.84
N LYS A 123 -32.15 -22.12 20.22
CA LYS A 123 -33.33 -21.58 19.50
C LYS A 123 -32.97 -21.15 18.07
N LYS A 124 -31.82 -20.51 17.89
CA LYS A 124 -31.36 -20.07 16.55
C LYS A 124 -30.92 -21.26 15.71
N ILE A 125 -30.27 -22.26 16.32
CA ILE A 125 -29.90 -23.52 15.67
C ILE A 125 -31.16 -24.25 15.18
N ALA A 126 -32.14 -24.46 16.07
CA ALA A 126 -33.39 -25.15 15.74
C ALA A 126 -34.21 -24.40 14.68
N TRP A 127 -34.29 -23.06 14.77
CA TRP A 127 -34.98 -22.25 13.76
C TRP A 127 -34.29 -22.35 12.39
N LYS A 128 -32.97 -22.25 12.35
CA LYS A 128 -32.18 -22.38 11.12
C LYS A 128 -32.36 -23.76 10.51
N TYR A 129 -32.25 -24.83 11.29
CA TYR A 129 -32.38 -26.20 10.76
C TYR A 129 -33.82 -26.51 10.34
N GLY A 130 -34.80 -26.09 11.15
CA GLY A 130 -36.23 -26.28 10.89
C GLY A 130 -36.73 -25.60 9.61
N THR A 131 -36.18 -24.41 9.28
CA THR A 131 -36.54 -23.66 8.07
C THR A 131 -35.79 -24.10 6.82
N SER A 132 -34.59 -24.68 6.96
CA SER A 132 -33.73 -24.99 5.81
C SER A 132 -33.85 -26.43 5.32
N TRP A 133 -33.58 -27.41 6.19
CA TRP A 133 -33.28 -28.77 5.74
C TRP A 133 -34.12 -29.86 6.42
N LEU A 134 -34.72 -29.57 7.58
CA LEU A 134 -35.45 -30.54 8.39
C LEU A 134 -36.53 -31.29 7.62
N ALA A 135 -37.38 -30.58 6.86
CA ALA A 135 -38.50 -31.20 6.15
C ALA A 135 -38.03 -32.30 5.17
N PHE A 136 -37.01 -32.00 4.37
CA PHE A 136 -36.47 -32.94 3.40
C PHE A 136 -35.65 -34.06 4.06
N ASP A 137 -34.92 -33.76 5.14
CA ASP A 137 -34.17 -34.77 5.89
C ASP A 137 -35.14 -35.79 6.53
N VAL A 138 -36.25 -35.33 7.11
CA VAL A 138 -37.31 -36.18 7.65
C VAL A 138 -37.93 -37.03 6.56
N ILE A 139 -38.36 -36.43 5.44
CA ILE A 139 -38.96 -37.17 4.30
C ILE A 139 -38.00 -38.26 3.80
N SER A 140 -36.70 -37.95 3.70
CA SER A 140 -35.70 -38.91 3.23
C SER A 140 -35.45 -40.05 4.22
N THR A 141 -35.82 -39.91 5.50
CA THR A 141 -35.56 -40.87 6.59
C THR A 141 -36.73 -41.80 6.88
N ILE A 142 -37.92 -41.51 6.33
CA ILE A 142 -39.11 -42.35 6.51
C ILE A 142 -38.86 -43.76 5.92
N PRO A 143 -39.02 -44.83 6.72
CA PRO A 143 -38.92 -46.20 6.22
C PRO A 143 -39.92 -46.45 5.07
N SER A 144 -39.44 -47.09 4.01
CA SER A 144 -40.23 -47.29 2.78
C SER A 144 -41.38 -48.28 2.95
N GLU A 145 -41.28 -49.18 3.93
CA GLU A 145 -42.35 -50.08 4.36
C GLU A 145 -43.51 -49.31 5.00
N LEU A 146 -43.18 -48.31 5.83
CA LEU A 146 -44.15 -47.43 6.47
C LEU A 146 -44.80 -46.52 5.43
N ALA A 147 -44.00 -45.92 4.53
CA ALA A 147 -44.52 -45.09 3.42
C ALA A 147 -45.50 -45.88 2.53
N ARG A 148 -45.20 -47.15 2.24
CA ARG A 148 -46.08 -48.03 1.45
C ARG A 148 -47.39 -48.39 2.16
N ARG A 149 -47.37 -48.47 3.49
CA ARG A 149 -48.58 -48.76 4.29
C ARG A 149 -49.55 -47.56 4.30
N ILE A 150 -49.02 -46.34 4.21
CA ILE A 150 -49.77 -45.08 4.27
C ILE A 150 -50.24 -44.63 2.87
N SER A 151 -49.51 -45.01 1.81
CA SER A 151 -49.74 -44.53 0.44
C SER A 151 -50.94 -45.18 -0.28
N PRO A 152 -51.69 -44.42 -1.13
CA PRO A 152 -52.78 -44.94 -1.96
C PRO A 152 -52.30 -45.96 -3.02
N LYS A 153 -53.23 -46.82 -3.50
CA LYS A 153 -52.99 -47.98 -4.38
C LYS A 153 -52.12 -47.72 -5.65
N PRO A 154 -52.20 -46.59 -6.39
CA PRO A 154 -51.39 -46.37 -7.59
C PRO A 154 -49.90 -46.13 -7.30
N LEU A 155 -49.55 -45.71 -6.08
CA LEU A 155 -48.17 -45.36 -5.67
C LEU A 155 -47.47 -46.48 -4.87
N ARG A 156 -48.04 -47.69 -4.85
CA ARG A 156 -47.56 -48.81 -4.01
C ARG A 156 -46.36 -49.56 -4.57
N SER A 157 -45.72 -49.06 -5.63
CA SER A 157 -44.52 -49.69 -6.21
C SER A 157 -43.35 -49.67 -5.23
N TYR A 158 -42.75 -50.84 -4.99
CA TYR A 158 -41.47 -50.95 -4.28
C TYR A 158 -40.42 -50.02 -4.93
N GLY A 159 -39.66 -49.30 -4.10
CA GLY A 159 -38.56 -48.44 -4.55
C GLY A 159 -38.89 -46.99 -4.92
N LEU A 160 -40.15 -46.60 -5.18
CA LEU A 160 -40.46 -45.22 -5.60
C LEU A 160 -40.20 -44.19 -4.49
N PHE A 161 -40.63 -44.48 -3.26
CA PHE A 161 -40.30 -43.66 -2.10
C PHE A 161 -38.81 -43.77 -1.69
N ASN A 162 -38.11 -44.83 -2.11
CA ASN A 162 -36.67 -44.99 -1.82
C ASN A 162 -35.84 -43.94 -2.58
N MET A 163 -36.34 -43.43 -3.71
CA MET A 163 -35.68 -42.34 -4.44
C MET A 163 -35.57 -41.04 -3.64
N LEU A 164 -36.47 -40.80 -2.68
CA LEU A 164 -36.38 -39.65 -1.79
C LEU A 164 -35.15 -39.70 -0.87
N ARG A 165 -34.55 -40.89 -0.69
CA ARG A 165 -33.27 -41.06 0.03
C ARG A 165 -32.11 -40.39 -0.71
N LEU A 166 -32.20 -40.18 -2.03
CA LEU A 166 -31.15 -39.51 -2.81
C LEU A 166 -30.91 -38.06 -2.35
N TRP A 167 -31.86 -37.45 -1.63
CA TRP A 167 -31.65 -36.16 -0.96
C TRP A 167 -30.39 -36.15 -0.07
N ARG A 168 -30.03 -37.30 0.51
CA ARG A 168 -28.86 -37.46 1.38
C ARG A 168 -27.53 -37.20 0.66
N LEU A 169 -27.49 -37.27 -0.68
CA LEU A 169 -26.29 -37.00 -1.51
C LEU A 169 -25.70 -35.60 -1.31
N ARG A 170 -26.48 -34.63 -0.79
CA ARG A 170 -25.96 -33.31 -0.38
C ARG A 170 -24.73 -33.41 0.51
N ARG A 171 -24.64 -34.42 1.38
CA ARG A 171 -23.52 -34.63 2.30
C ARG A 171 -22.22 -34.98 1.57
N VAL A 172 -22.30 -35.78 0.50
CA VAL A 172 -21.15 -36.09 -0.37
C VAL A 172 -20.67 -34.84 -1.10
N SER A 173 -21.60 -34.00 -1.59
CA SER A 173 -21.27 -32.72 -2.21
C SER A 173 -20.55 -31.77 -1.25
N ALA A 174 -21.02 -31.69 0.00
CA ALA A 174 -20.37 -30.91 1.05
C ALA A 174 -18.96 -31.44 1.39
N LEU A 175 -18.77 -32.76 1.39
CA LEU A 175 -17.45 -33.38 1.57
C LEU A 175 -16.47 -32.95 0.46
N PHE A 176 -16.86 -33.07 -0.81
CA PHE A 176 -15.99 -32.66 -1.91
C PHE A 176 -15.65 -31.17 -1.86
N SER A 177 -16.60 -30.30 -1.52
CA SER A 177 -16.34 -28.86 -1.33
C SER A 177 -15.32 -28.58 -0.22
N ARG A 178 -15.31 -29.41 0.82
CA ARG A 178 -14.34 -29.31 1.91
C ARG A 178 -12.96 -29.86 1.52
N LEU A 179 -12.90 -31.01 0.86
CA LEU A 179 -11.66 -31.62 0.38
C LEU A 179 -10.97 -30.74 -0.68
N GLU A 180 -11.73 -30.06 -1.54
CA GLU A 180 -11.20 -29.11 -2.53
C GLU A 180 -10.49 -27.90 -1.88
N LYS A 181 -10.85 -27.54 -0.63
CA LYS A 181 -10.28 -26.39 0.11
C LYS A 181 -9.17 -26.79 1.07
N ASP A 182 -8.97 -28.08 1.31
CA ASP A 182 -7.98 -28.57 2.26
C ASP A 182 -6.59 -28.61 1.60
N LYS A 183 -5.61 -27.95 2.22
CA LYS A 183 -4.21 -27.88 1.75
C LYS A 183 -3.56 -29.26 1.62
N ASN A 184 -4.00 -30.23 2.41
CA ASN A 184 -3.37 -31.56 2.43
C ASN A 184 -3.76 -32.42 1.23
N PHE A 185 -4.77 -32.01 0.46
CA PHE A 185 -5.25 -32.75 -0.71
C PHE A 185 -4.90 -32.01 -2.00
N ASN A 186 -4.51 -32.78 -3.02
CA ASN A 186 -4.28 -32.21 -4.34
C ASN A 186 -5.63 -31.90 -5.01
N TYR A 187 -5.83 -30.62 -5.30
CA TYR A 187 -7.02 -30.09 -5.98
C TYR A 187 -7.38 -30.84 -7.27
N PHE A 188 -6.39 -31.16 -8.11
CA PHE A 188 -6.60 -31.85 -9.39
C PHE A 188 -7.29 -33.20 -9.20
N TRP A 189 -6.75 -34.03 -8.30
CA TRP A 189 -7.26 -35.39 -8.07
C TRP A 189 -8.64 -35.40 -7.41
N VAL A 190 -8.88 -34.49 -6.47
CA VAL A 190 -10.20 -34.36 -5.82
C VAL A 190 -11.28 -33.99 -6.84
N ARG A 191 -11.00 -33.04 -7.73
CA ARG A 191 -11.94 -32.63 -8.78
C ARG A 191 -12.19 -33.74 -9.81
N CYS A 192 -11.15 -34.46 -10.23
CA CYS A 192 -11.30 -35.63 -11.10
C CYS A 192 -12.15 -36.73 -10.45
N ALA A 193 -11.88 -37.06 -9.19
CA ALA A 193 -12.65 -38.06 -8.44
C ALA A 193 -14.14 -37.69 -8.34
N LYS A 194 -14.45 -36.41 -8.11
CA LYS A 194 -15.83 -35.90 -8.09
C LYS A 194 -16.55 -36.11 -9.43
N LEU A 195 -15.89 -35.80 -10.55
CA LEU A 195 -16.46 -35.96 -11.89
C LEU A 195 -16.67 -37.43 -12.25
N ILE A 196 -15.73 -38.30 -11.87
CA ILE A 196 -15.89 -39.76 -12.02
C ILE A 196 -17.07 -40.26 -11.17
N CYS A 197 -17.22 -39.82 -9.92
CA CYS A 197 -18.35 -40.23 -9.08
C CYS A 197 -19.71 -39.81 -9.68
N VAL A 198 -19.81 -38.59 -10.23
CA VAL A 198 -21.04 -38.09 -10.86
C VAL A 198 -21.39 -38.89 -12.12
N THR A 199 -20.40 -39.20 -12.95
CA THR A 199 -20.62 -39.97 -14.19
C THR A 199 -21.04 -41.41 -13.90
N VAL A 200 -20.31 -42.11 -13.02
CA VAL A 200 -20.66 -43.48 -12.62
C VAL A 200 -22.06 -43.53 -12.00
N PHE A 201 -22.42 -42.56 -11.16
CA PHE A 201 -23.77 -42.48 -10.58
C PHE A 201 -24.85 -42.23 -11.64
N ALA A 202 -24.59 -41.40 -12.65
CA ALA A 202 -25.54 -41.14 -13.74
C ALA A 202 -25.79 -42.39 -14.60
N VAL A 203 -24.73 -43.13 -14.95
CA VAL A 203 -24.83 -44.42 -15.67
C VAL A 203 -25.65 -45.42 -14.85
N HIS A 204 -25.33 -45.54 -13.56
CA HIS A 204 -26.05 -46.46 -12.67
C HIS A 204 -27.53 -46.14 -12.57
N CYS A 205 -27.88 -44.86 -12.38
CA CYS A 205 -29.27 -44.43 -12.33
C CYS A 205 -30.00 -44.74 -13.64
N ALA A 206 -29.46 -44.29 -14.77
CA ALA A 206 -30.13 -44.45 -16.07
C ALA A 206 -30.29 -45.91 -16.46
N GLY A 207 -29.27 -46.76 -16.26
CA GLY A 207 -29.40 -48.21 -16.47
C GLY A 207 -30.50 -48.84 -15.61
N CYS A 208 -30.66 -48.42 -14.35
CA CYS A 208 -31.76 -48.90 -13.51
C CYS A 208 -33.13 -48.43 -14.03
N PHE A 209 -33.26 -47.20 -14.52
CA PHE A 209 -34.50 -46.69 -15.14
C PHE A 209 -34.84 -47.43 -16.44
N TYR A 210 -33.85 -47.70 -17.28
CA TYR A 210 -34.00 -48.45 -18.53
C TYR A 210 -34.55 -49.85 -18.31
N TYR A 211 -33.98 -50.60 -17.36
CA TYR A 211 -34.51 -51.92 -16.99
C TYR A 211 -35.94 -51.82 -16.49
N ARG A 212 -36.23 -50.78 -15.69
CA ARG A 212 -37.51 -50.61 -15.01
C ARG A 212 -38.67 -50.28 -15.93
N ILE A 213 -38.41 -49.57 -17.03
CA ILE A 213 -39.37 -49.27 -18.08
C ILE A 213 -39.68 -50.55 -18.86
N ALA A 214 -38.65 -51.29 -19.28
CA ALA A 214 -38.81 -52.56 -19.99
C ALA A 214 -39.56 -53.61 -19.15
N ALA A 215 -39.18 -53.78 -17.88
CA ALA A 215 -39.77 -54.79 -16.99
C ALA A 215 -41.24 -54.56 -16.62
N ARG A 216 -41.81 -53.37 -16.89
CA ARG A 216 -43.24 -53.07 -16.64
C ARG A 216 -44.06 -52.90 -17.91
N TYR A 217 -43.44 -53.04 -19.07
CA TYR A 217 -44.16 -52.98 -20.33
C TYR A 217 -45.03 -54.23 -20.50
N ARG A 218 -46.18 -54.08 -21.16
CA ARG A 218 -47.20 -55.14 -21.26
C ARG A 218 -46.73 -56.32 -22.11
N ASP A 219 -45.92 -56.05 -23.13
CA ASP A 219 -45.40 -57.05 -24.08
C ASP A 219 -43.86 -57.16 -23.97
N PRO A 220 -43.31 -58.19 -23.30
CA PRO A 220 -41.88 -58.31 -23.03
C PRO A 220 -40.98 -58.25 -24.29
N GLY A 221 -41.41 -58.86 -25.39
CA GLY A 221 -40.67 -58.88 -26.66
C GLY A 221 -40.58 -57.54 -27.40
N ARG A 222 -41.41 -56.56 -27.04
CA ARG A 222 -41.38 -55.20 -27.62
C ARG A 222 -40.65 -54.20 -26.72
N THR A 223 -39.51 -54.62 -26.18
CA THR A 223 -38.62 -53.82 -25.34
C THR A 223 -37.19 -53.96 -25.83
N TRP A 224 -36.33 -53.00 -25.49
CA TRP A 224 -34.90 -53.03 -25.86
C TRP A 224 -34.18 -54.33 -25.43
N ILE A 225 -34.50 -54.87 -24.24
CA ILE A 225 -33.87 -56.09 -23.72
C ILE A 225 -34.55 -57.36 -24.24
N GLY A 226 -35.88 -57.34 -24.39
CA GLY A 226 -36.63 -58.49 -24.92
C GLY A 226 -36.33 -58.76 -26.39
N ALA A 227 -36.08 -57.72 -27.18
CA ALA A 227 -35.66 -57.87 -28.58
C ALA A 227 -34.27 -58.52 -28.73
N SER A 228 -33.38 -58.33 -27.75
CA SER A 228 -32.01 -58.85 -27.78
C SER A 228 -31.89 -60.24 -27.13
N MET A 229 -32.55 -60.46 -25.99
CA MET A 229 -32.40 -61.67 -25.15
C MET A 229 -33.61 -62.61 -25.19
N GLY A 230 -34.66 -62.26 -25.92
CA GLY A 230 -35.93 -63.01 -25.98
C GLY A 230 -36.91 -62.67 -24.86
N ASP A 231 -38.13 -63.20 -24.96
CA ASP A 231 -39.26 -62.86 -24.08
C ASP A 231 -39.06 -63.28 -22.61
N ASN A 232 -38.16 -64.24 -22.34
CA ASN A 232 -37.90 -64.81 -21.01
C ASN A 232 -36.76 -64.09 -20.24
N PHE A 233 -36.42 -62.85 -20.57
CA PHE A 233 -35.37 -62.11 -19.85
C PHE A 233 -35.65 -61.95 -18.34
N HIS A 234 -36.93 -62.09 -17.92
CA HIS A 234 -37.36 -62.14 -16.53
C HIS A 234 -36.94 -63.39 -15.74
N GLU A 235 -36.35 -64.40 -16.38
CA GLU A 235 -35.84 -65.63 -15.73
C GLU A 235 -34.31 -65.64 -15.59
N GLN A 236 -33.61 -64.78 -16.32
CA GLN A 236 -32.14 -64.73 -16.29
C GLN A 236 -31.58 -64.24 -14.94
N SER A 237 -30.34 -64.52 -14.61
CA SER A 237 -29.76 -64.02 -13.35
C SER A 237 -29.79 -62.49 -13.26
N LEU A 238 -29.97 -61.95 -12.05
CA LEU A 238 -30.03 -60.51 -11.82
C LEU A 238 -28.73 -59.80 -12.26
N SER A 239 -27.59 -60.50 -12.13
CA SER A 239 -26.28 -60.00 -12.58
C SER A 239 -26.23 -59.72 -14.08
N ILE A 240 -26.77 -60.62 -14.91
CA ILE A 240 -26.80 -60.46 -16.37
C ILE A 240 -27.66 -59.25 -16.72
N ARG A 241 -28.87 -59.16 -16.15
CA ARG A 241 -29.78 -58.03 -16.41
C ARG A 241 -29.15 -56.69 -16.01
N TYR A 242 -28.52 -56.64 -14.85
CA TYR A 242 -27.85 -55.43 -14.37
C TYR A 242 -26.69 -55.02 -15.29
N VAL A 243 -25.80 -55.95 -15.63
CA VAL A 243 -24.66 -55.68 -16.52
C VAL A 243 -25.13 -55.23 -17.90
N THR A 244 -26.15 -55.86 -18.49
CA THR A 244 -26.69 -55.46 -19.79
C THR A 244 -27.33 -54.06 -19.74
N SER A 245 -28.05 -53.72 -18.67
CA SER A 245 -28.58 -52.36 -18.48
C SER A 245 -27.50 -51.31 -18.26
N MET A 246 -26.44 -51.64 -17.52
CA MET A 246 -25.28 -50.75 -17.37
C MET A 246 -24.56 -50.55 -18.71
N TYR A 247 -24.39 -51.64 -19.48
CA TYR A 247 -23.79 -51.61 -20.81
C TYR A 247 -24.58 -50.70 -21.76
N TRP A 248 -25.91 -50.77 -21.76
CA TRP A 248 -26.72 -49.87 -22.58
C TRP A 248 -26.59 -48.41 -22.14
N SER A 249 -26.60 -48.16 -20.83
CA SER A 249 -26.48 -46.80 -20.30
C SER A 249 -25.10 -46.18 -20.55
N ILE A 250 -24.01 -46.95 -20.46
CA ILE A 250 -22.67 -46.40 -20.71
C ILE A 250 -22.45 -46.14 -22.20
N THR A 251 -22.90 -47.02 -23.10
CA THR A 251 -22.71 -46.85 -24.56
C THR A 251 -23.50 -45.66 -25.11
N THR A 252 -24.65 -45.34 -24.50
CA THR A 252 -25.44 -44.13 -24.79
C THR A 252 -24.83 -42.88 -24.15
N LEU A 253 -24.32 -42.95 -22.91
CA LEU A 253 -23.63 -41.83 -22.24
C LEU A 253 -22.38 -41.38 -23.01
N THR A 254 -21.53 -42.34 -23.39
CA THR A 254 -20.28 -42.06 -24.11
C THR A 254 -20.50 -41.84 -25.61
N THR A 255 -21.77 -41.78 -26.06
CA THR A 255 -22.16 -41.53 -27.46
C THR A 255 -21.52 -42.50 -28.46
N VAL A 256 -21.24 -43.73 -28.04
CA VAL A 256 -20.68 -44.78 -28.92
C VAL A 256 -21.78 -45.41 -29.77
N GLY A 257 -22.90 -45.79 -29.14
CA GLY A 257 -24.11 -46.21 -29.82
C GLY A 257 -23.94 -47.33 -30.85
N TYR A 258 -23.53 -48.54 -30.43
CA TYR A 258 -23.33 -49.69 -31.32
C TYR A 258 -24.58 -50.11 -32.11
N GLY A 259 -25.78 -49.82 -31.60
CA GLY A 259 -27.07 -50.14 -32.22
C GLY A 259 -27.60 -51.55 -31.90
N ASP A 260 -26.84 -52.33 -31.14
CA ASP A 260 -27.23 -53.64 -30.60
C ASP A 260 -28.40 -53.55 -29.61
N LEU A 261 -28.44 -52.47 -28.82
CA LEU A 261 -29.53 -52.13 -27.91
C LEU A 261 -30.12 -50.77 -28.30
N HIS A 262 -31.42 -50.74 -28.57
CA HIS A 262 -32.14 -49.54 -29.00
C HIS A 262 -33.58 -49.56 -28.47
N PRO A 263 -34.21 -48.39 -28.29
CA PRO A 263 -35.58 -48.30 -27.79
C PRO A 263 -36.55 -48.86 -28.83
N VAL A 264 -37.46 -49.74 -28.40
CA VAL A 264 -38.46 -50.34 -29.29
C VAL A 264 -39.84 -49.73 -29.04
N ASN A 265 -40.15 -49.40 -27.79
CA ASN A 265 -41.44 -48.84 -27.41
C ASN A 265 -41.40 -47.31 -27.22
N THR A 266 -42.57 -46.67 -27.32
CA THR A 266 -42.69 -45.21 -27.18
C THR A 266 -42.18 -44.67 -25.84
N PRO A 267 -42.42 -45.32 -24.68
CA PRO A 267 -41.86 -44.88 -23.40
C PRO A 267 -40.32 -44.91 -23.34
N GLU A 268 -39.68 -45.95 -23.88
CA GLU A 268 -38.22 -46.06 -24.00
C GLU A 268 -37.68 -44.95 -24.90
N MET A 269 -38.31 -44.72 -26.06
CA MET A 269 -37.91 -43.65 -26.98
C MET A 269 -37.97 -42.27 -26.31
N ILE A 270 -39.03 -41.99 -25.53
CA ILE A 270 -39.16 -40.72 -24.80
C ILE A 270 -38.06 -40.59 -23.74
N PHE A 271 -37.82 -41.65 -22.96
CA PHE A 271 -36.77 -41.64 -21.93
C PHE A 271 -35.38 -41.46 -22.56
N ASP A 272 -35.11 -42.13 -23.68
CA ASP A 272 -33.87 -41.99 -24.45
C ASP A 272 -33.64 -40.56 -24.94
N ILE A 273 -34.67 -39.89 -25.45
CA ILE A 273 -34.57 -38.49 -25.86
C ILE A 273 -34.10 -37.63 -24.68
N PHE A 274 -34.73 -37.77 -23.50
CA PHE A 274 -34.33 -37.01 -22.31
C PHE A 274 -32.93 -37.38 -21.83
N TYR A 275 -32.58 -38.66 -21.83
CA TYR A 275 -31.27 -39.12 -21.41
C TYR A 275 -30.17 -38.63 -22.36
N MET A 276 -30.40 -38.65 -23.68
CA MET A 276 -29.47 -38.11 -24.66
C MET A 276 -29.26 -36.60 -24.48
N PHE A 277 -30.31 -35.82 -24.20
CA PHE A 277 -30.16 -34.39 -23.87
C PHE A 277 -29.35 -34.18 -22.57
N PHE A 278 -29.60 -35.01 -21.55
CA PHE A 278 -28.81 -34.98 -20.32
C PHE A 278 -27.32 -35.34 -20.59
N ASN A 279 -27.06 -36.36 -21.41
CA ASN A 279 -25.72 -36.79 -21.78
C ASN A 279 -24.95 -35.70 -22.52
N LEU A 280 -25.61 -34.98 -23.44
CA LEU A 280 -25.02 -33.82 -24.11
C LEU A 280 -24.56 -32.76 -23.09
N GLY A 281 -25.41 -32.44 -22.11
CA GLY A 281 -25.07 -31.49 -21.05
C GLY A 281 -23.95 -31.99 -20.14
N LEU A 282 -24.00 -33.25 -19.72
CA LEU A 282 -22.99 -33.85 -18.84
C LEU A 282 -21.63 -33.96 -19.53
N THR A 283 -21.58 -34.39 -20.80
CA THR A 283 -20.35 -34.47 -21.58
C THR A 283 -19.73 -33.08 -21.79
N ALA A 284 -20.54 -32.07 -22.11
CA ALA A 284 -20.07 -30.68 -22.18
C ALA A 284 -19.50 -30.19 -20.83
N TYR A 285 -20.16 -30.53 -19.72
CA TYR A 285 -19.68 -30.20 -18.38
C TYR A 285 -18.34 -30.90 -18.05
N LEU A 286 -18.18 -32.18 -18.39
CA LEU A 286 -16.93 -32.92 -18.19
C LEU A 286 -15.78 -32.31 -18.99
N ILE A 287 -16.00 -32.03 -20.28
CA ILE A 287 -15.01 -31.40 -21.16
C ILE A 287 -14.62 -30.03 -20.58
N GLY A 288 -15.58 -29.18 -20.21
CA GLY A 288 -15.28 -27.86 -19.64
C GLY A 288 -14.44 -27.92 -18.37
N ASN A 289 -14.73 -28.87 -17.46
CA ASN A 289 -13.94 -29.05 -16.24
C ASN A 289 -12.54 -29.61 -16.52
N MET A 290 -12.41 -30.58 -17.42
CA MET A 290 -11.11 -31.14 -17.81
C MET A 290 -10.24 -30.08 -18.49
N THR A 291 -10.81 -29.30 -19.40
CA THR A 291 -10.10 -28.17 -20.04
C THR A 291 -9.60 -27.18 -19.00
N ASN A 292 -10.42 -26.79 -18.02
CA ASN A 292 -9.99 -25.88 -16.96
C ASN A 292 -8.81 -26.45 -16.14
N LEU A 293 -8.85 -27.73 -15.78
CA LEU A 293 -7.76 -28.40 -15.07
C LEU A 293 -6.47 -28.46 -15.90
N VAL A 294 -6.56 -28.79 -17.19
CA VAL A 294 -5.39 -28.85 -18.09
C VAL A 294 -4.77 -27.48 -18.30
N VAL A 295 -5.60 -26.43 -18.47
CA VAL A 295 -5.13 -25.04 -18.59
C VAL A 295 -4.38 -24.61 -17.34
N HIS A 296 -4.92 -24.88 -16.15
CA HIS A 296 -4.23 -24.58 -14.89
C HIS A 296 -2.94 -25.36 -14.73
N GLY A 297 -2.94 -26.67 -15.04
CA GLY A 297 -1.77 -27.53 -14.91
C GLY A 297 -0.61 -27.13 -15.82
N THR A 298 -0.89 -26.54 -16.98
CA THR A 298 0.12 -26.14 -17.98
C THR A 298 0.42 -24.64 -18.00
N SER A 299 -0.28 -23.85 -17.18
CA SER A 299 -0.22 -22.38 -17.19
C SER A 299 1.20 -21.82 -17.02
N ARG A 300 1.98 -22.35 -16.07
CA ARG A 300 3.35 -21.88 -15.79
C ARG A 300 4.31 -22.14 -16.97
N THR A 301 4.30 -23.35 -17.52
CA THR A 301 5.16 -23.70 -18.67
C THR A 301 4.77 -22.94 -19.92
N ARG A 302 3.47 -22.69 -20.11
CA ARG A 302 2.97 -21.84 -21.19
C ARG A 302 3.47 -20.40 -21.05
N GLN A 303 3.27 -19.77 -19.89
CA GLN A 303 3.75 -18.41 -19.62
C GLN A 303 5.26 -18.27 -19.88
N PHE A 304 6.05 -19.24 -19.43
CA PHE A 304 7.49 -19.29 -19.73
C PHE A 304 7.77 -19.28 -21.23
N ARG A 305 7.17 -20.19 -22.00
CA ARG A 305 7.36 -20.23 -23.46
C ARG A 305 6.91 -18.94 -24.13
N ASP A 306 5.79 -18.37 -23.71
CA ASP A 306 5.26 -17.10 -24.22
C ASP A 306 6.26 -15.96 -23.94
N THR A 307 6.85 -15.90 -22.74
CA THR A 307 7.87 -14.88 -22.40
C THR A 307 9.17 -15.03 -23.21
N ILE A 308 9.67 -16.26 -23.38
CA ILE A 308 10.87 -16.53 -24.20
C ILE A 308 10.61 -16.20 -25.67
N GLN A 309 9.43 -16.55 -26.19
CA GLN A 309 9.04 -16.23 -27.56
C GLN A 309 8.93 -14.71 -27.75
N ALA A 310 8.34 -13.99 -26.80
CA ALA A 310 8.25 -12.52 -26.85
C ALA A 310 9.64 -11.87 -26.83
N ALA A 311 10.53 -12.31 -25.95
CA ALA A 311 11.91 -11.83 -25.87
C ALA A 311 12.70 -12.11 -27.17
N SER A 312 12.56 -13.32 -27.71
CA SER A 312 13.19 -13.70 -28.99
C SER A 312 12.65 -12.88 -30.16
N SER A 313 11.33 -12.67 -30.21
CA SER A 313 10.68 -11.86 -31.26
C SER A 313 11.11 -10.39 -31.17
N PHE A 314 11.25 -9.85 -29.96
CA PHE A 314 11.77 -8.50 -29.72
C PHE A 314 13.21 -8.36 -30.22
N ALA A 315 14.07 -9.32 -29.88
CA ALA A 315 15.46 -9.31 -30.31
C ALA A 315 15.61 -9.40 -31.84
N GLN A 316 14.83 -10.28 -32.49
CA GLN A 316 14.82 -10.43 -33.95
C GLN A 316 14.30 -9.18 -34.65
N ARG A 317 13.19 -8.61 -34.17
CA ARG A 317 12.58 -7.40 -34.74
C ARG A 317 13.54 -6.20 -34.69
N ASN A 318 14.34 -6.12 -33.63
CA ASN A 318 15.31 -5.04 -33.43
C ASN A 318 16.73 -5.40 -33.89
N GLN A 319 16.93 -6.55 -34.55
CA GLN A 319 18.22 -7.02 -35.06
C GLN A 319 19.34 -7.01 -34.01
N LEU A 320 19.02 -7.41 -32.78
CA LEU A 320 20.00 -7.46 -31.70
C LEU A 320 21.09 -8.52 -31.99
N PRO A 321 22.36 -8.25 -31.62
CA PRO A 321 23.42 -9.23 -31.69
C PRO A 321 23.06 -10.57 -31.01
N PRO A 322 23.49 -11.72 -31.56
CA PRO A 322 23.15 -13.03 -31.01
C PRO A 322 23.60 -13.20 -29.56
N ARG A 323 24.70 -12.56 -29.17
CA ARG A 323 25.18 -12.57 -27.77
C ARG A 323 24.19 -11.97 -26.79
N LEU A 324 23.51 -10.88 -27.14
CA LEU A 324 22.51 -10.24 -26.28
C LEU A 324 21.24 -11.10 -26.19
N LEU A 325 20.85 -11.73 -27.31
CA LEU A 325 19.75 -12.70 -27.30
C LEU A 325 20.03 -13.87 -26.36
N ASP A 326 21.24 -14.46 -26.44
CA ASP A 326 21.63 -15.57 -25.57
C ASP A 326 21.62 -15.17 -24.10
N GLN A 327 22.09 -13.96 -23.76
CA GLN A 327 22.04 -13.42 -22.40
C GLN A 327 20.59 -13.23 -21.91
N MET A 328 19.73 -12.62 -22.72
CA MET A 328 18.32 -12.43 -22.38
C MET A 328 17.61 -13.77 -22.12
N VAL A 329 17.82 -14.76 -23.01
CA VAL A 329 17.20 -16.09 -22.89
C VAL A 329 17.77 -16.85 -21.69
N ALA A 330 19.07 -16.77 -21.44
CA ALA A 330 19.71 -17.41 -20.28
C ALA A 330 19.17 -16.83 -18.96
N HIS A 331 19.07 -15.51 -18.85
CA HIS A 331 18.51 -14.82 -17.68
C HIS A 331 17.06 -15.24 -17.43
N LEU A 332 16.20 -15.18 -18.46
CA LEU A 332 14.79 -15.58 -18.34
C LEU A 332 14.62 -17.07 -18.01
N SER A 333 15.47 -17.93 -18.56
CA SER A 333 15.48 -19.37 -18.27
C SER A 333 15.88 -19.64 -16.83
N LEU A 334 16.88 -18.93 -16.32
CA LEU A 334 17.29 -19.04 -14.93
C LEU A 334 16.18 -18.55 -13.98
N LYS A 335 15.59 -17.40 -14.27
CA LYS A 335 14.46 -16.85 -13.50
C LYS A 335 13.29 -17.82 -13.42
N TYR A 336 12.91 -18.43 -14.54
CA TYR A 336 11.86 -19.46 -14.52
C TYR A 336 12.24 -20.66 -13.67
N ARG A 337 13.50 -21.11 -13.77
CA ARG A 337 14.00 -22.24 -12.97
C ARG A 337 13.95 -21.92 -11.47
N THR A 338 14.46 -20.76 -11.06
CA THR A 338 14.43 -20.34 -9.65
C THR A 338 13.00 -20.16 -9.15
N ASP A 339 12.09 -19.62 -9.96
CA ASP A 339 10.67 -19.51 -9.62
C ASP A 339 9.96 -20.87 -9.53
N SER A 340 10.37 -21.84 -10.36
CA SER A 340 9.83 -23.21 -10.38
C SER A 340 10.32 -24.06 -9.22
N GLU A 341 11.59 -23.90 -8.83
CA GLU A 341 12.21 -24.53 -7.67
C GLU A 341 11.83 -23.81 -6.36
N GLY A 342 11.15 -22.66 -6.45
CA GLY A 342 10.67 -21.88 -5.31
C GLY A 342 11.74 -21.03 -4.62
N LEU A 343 12.87 -20.82 -5.29
CA LEU A 343 14.05 -20.11 -4.78
C LEU A 343 13.91 -18.59 -4.81
N GLN A 344 13.08 -18.04 -5.71
CA GLN A 344 12.93 -16.59 -5.91
C GLN A 344 11.46 -16.15 -6.00
N GLN A 345 10.62 -16.59 -5.07
CA GLN A 345 9.20 -16.22 -5.05
C GLN A 345 8.95 -14.86 -4.39
N GLN A 346 9.45 -13.78 -5.00
CA GLN A 346 9.32 -12.41 -4.49
C GLN A 346 7.86 -12.04 -4.22
N GLU A 347 6.93 -12.40 -5.11
CA GLU A 347 5.49 -12.17 -4.92
C GLU A 347 4.93 -12.83 -3.64
N THR A 348 5.41 -14.03 -3.32
CA THR A 348 4.98 -14.72 -2.10
C THR A 348 5.60 -14.10 -0.86
N LEU A 349 6.88 -13.72 -0.91
CA LEU A 349 7.55 -13.05 0.20
C LEU A 349 6.97 -11.66 0.46
N ASP A 350 6.57 -10.94 -0.58
CA ASP A 350 5.91 -9.64 -0.47
C ASP A 350 4.46 -9.74 0.02
N SER A 351 3.81 -10.89 -0.17
CA SER A 351 2.50 -11.16 0.45
C SER A 351 2.60 -11.44 1.96
N LEU A 352 3.79 -11.73 2.49
CA LEU A 352 4.01 -11.95 3.91
C LEU A 352 4.14 -10.62 4.67
N PRO A 353 3.68 -10.55 5.93
CA PRO A 353 3.93 -9.40 6.79
C PRO A 353 5.43 -9.10 6.94
N LYS A 354 5.79 -7.80 7.03
CA LYS A 354 7.19 -7.33 7.13
C LYS A 354 8.00 -8.09 8.19
N ALA A 355 7.43 -8.35 9.36
CA ALA A 355 8.13 -9.04 10.45
C ALA A 355 8.56 -10.47 10.09
N ILE A 356 7.69 -11.24 9.42
CA ILE A 356 8.00 -12.61 8.99
C ILE A 356 9.06 -12.58 7.90
N ARG A 357 8.90 -11.69 6.91
CA ARG A 357 9.89 -11.50 5.84
C ARG A 357 11.26 -11.14 6.41
N SER A 358 11.31 -10.20 7.35
CA SER A 358 12.56 -9.78 8.02
C SER A 358 13.20 -10.93 8.80
N SER A 359 12.39 -11.76 9.46
CA SER A 359 12.88 -12.93 10.20
C SER A 359 13.47 -14.00 9.26
N ILE A 360 12.86 -14.20 8.08
CA ILE A 360 13.39 -15.10 7.04
C ILE A 360 14.72 -14.56 6.52
N SER A 361 14.80 -13.29 6.13
CA SER A 361 16.04 -12.68 5.63
C SER A 361 17.16 -12.74 6.67
N HIS A 362 16.83 -12.46 7.94
CA HIS A 362 17.79 -12.56 9.04
C HIS A 362 18.34 -13.97 9.17
N TYR A 363 17.48 -14.99 9.20
CA TYR A 363 17.91 -16.39 9.29
C TYR A 363 18.79 -16.81 8.10
N LEU A 364 18.49 -16.34 6.89
CA LEU A 364 19.20 -16.75 5.68
C LEU A 364 20.54 -16.04 5.48
N PHE A 365 20.63 -14.75 5.83
CA PHE A 365 21.73 -13.89 5.36
C PHE A 365 22.52 -13.19 6.47
N TYR A 366 22.04 -13.16 7.72
CA TYR A 366 22.71 -12.42 8.80
C TYR A 366 24.16 -12.85 9.00
N SER A 367 24.43 -14.16 9.07
CA SER A 367 25.79 -14.68 9.26
C SER A 367 26.73 -14.33 8.10
N LEU A 368 26.19 -14.08 6.91
CA LEU A 368 27.00 -13.68 5.77
C LEU A 368 27.33 -12.19 5.86
N VAL A 369 26.33 -11.35 6.10
CA VAL A 369 26.49 -9.89 6.15
C VAL A 369 27.38 -9.44 7.32
N ASP A 370 27.33 -10.14 8.45
CA ASP A 370 28.19 -9.88 9.63
C ASP A 370 29.70 -10.08 9.33
N ASN A 371 30.03 -10.99 8.41
CA ASN A 371 31.41 -11.30 8.03
C ASN A 371 31.95 -10.39 6.92
N VAL A 372 31.14 -9.52 6.35
CA VAL A 372 31.56 -8.62 5.27
C VAL A 372 32.43 -7.49 5.83
N TYR A 373 33.55 -7.18 5.15
CA TYR A 373 34.55 -6.22 5.64
C TYR A 373 33.95 -4.84 6.01
N LEU A 374 32.97 -4.39 5.23
CA LEU A 374 32.34 -3.09 5.40
C LEU A 374 31.58 -2.98 6.73
N PHE A 375 31.03 -4.09 7.23
CA PHE A 375 30.16 -4.12 8.40
C PHE A 375 30.84 -4.66 9.67
N HIS A 376 32.15 -4.85 9.66
CA HIS A 376 32.88 -5.25 10.87
C HIS A 376 32.75 -4.20 11.98
N GLY A 377 32.36 -4.65 13.17
CA GLY A 377 32.22 -3.80 14.36
C GLY A 377 30.96 -2.93 14.39
N VAL A 378 30.04 -3.14 13.46
CA VAL A 378 28.73 -2.48 13.42
C VAL A 378 27.75 -3.10 14.41
N SER A 379 26.80 -2.31 14.94
CA SER A 379 25.76 -2.83 15.82
C SER A 379 24.86 -3.90 15.19
N ASN A 380 24.42 -4.86 16.00
CA ASN A 380 23.47 -5.90 15.59
C ASN A 380 22.13 -5.32 15.12
N ASP A 381 21.72 -4.18 15.69
CA ASP A 381 20.48 -3.50 15.32
C ASP A 381 20.56 -2.93 13.89
N LEU A 382 21.70 -2.34 13.51
CA LEU A 382 21.92 -1.88 12.14
C LEU A 382 21.96 -3.06 11.16
N LEU A 383 22.69 -4.13 11.50
CA LEU A 383 22.75 -5.34 10.68
C LEU A 383 21.36 -5.95 10.45
N PHE A 384 20.54 -6.02 11.50
CA PHE A 384 19.16 -6.50 11.39
C PHE A 384 18.33 -5.64 10.42
N GLN A 385 18.43 -4.31 10.52
CA GLN A 385 17.73 -3.39 9.62
C GLN A 385 18.20 -3.57 8.17
N LEU A 386 19.51 -3.66 7.94
CA LEU A 386 20.10 -3.85 6.62
C LEU A 386 19.63 -5.17 5.98
N VAL A 387 19.79 -6.28 6.69
CA VAL A 387 19.42 -7.62 6.18
C VAL A 387 17.92 -7.70 5.88
N SER A 388 17.07 -6.97 6.61
CA SER A 388 15.63 -6.96 6.39
C SER A 388 15.18 -6.28 5.08
N GLU A 389 15.98 -5.36 4.55
CA GLU A 389 15.70 -4.61 3.31
C GLU A 389 16.49 -5.16 2.09
N MET A 390 17.46 -6.05 2.31
CA MET A 390 18.21 -6.72 1.24
C MET A 390 17.33 -7.68 0.44
N LYS A 391 17.56 -7.73 -0.88
CA LYS A 391 16.87 -8.63 -1.82
C LYS A 391 17.84 -9.61 -2.46
N ALA A 392 17.50 -10.89 -2.47
CA ALA A 392 18.30 -11.92 -3.12
C ALA A 392 17.95 -12.03 -4.61
N GLU A 393 18.97 -12.01 -5.47
CA GLU A 393 18.86 -12.13 -6.93
C GLU A 393 19.83 -13.22 -7.43
N TYR A 394 19.45 -13.92 -8.50
CA TYR A 394 20.27 -14.95 -9.14
C TYR A 394 20.68 -14.50 -10.55
N PHE A 395 21.97 -14.65 -10.86
CA PHE A 395 22.53 -14.25 -12.14
C PHE A 395 23.20 -15.46 -12.83
N PRO A 396 22.90 -15.72 -14.12
CA PRO A 396 23.58 -16.74 -14.91
C PRO A 396 25.05 -16.35 -15.17
N PRO A 397 25.90 -17.28 -15.62
CA PRO A 397 27.30 -16.97 -15.96
C PRO A 397 27.39 -16.05 -17.19
N LYS A 398 28.44 -15.23 -17.22
CA LYS A 398 28.78 -14.26 -18.29
C LYS A 398 27.74 -13.13 -18.46
N GLU A 399 27.05 -12.78 -17.38
CA GLU A 399 26.15 -11.64 -17.32
C GLU A 399 26.86 -10.46 -16.65
N ASP A 400 26.70 -9.27 -17.22
CA ASP A 400 27.24 -8.03 -16.67
C ASP A 400 26.23 -7.48 -15.64
N VAL A 401 26.60 -7.54 -14.36
CA VAL A 401 25.77 -7.11 -13.22
C VAL A 401 25.83 -5.59 -13.04
N ILE A 402 27.03 -5.02 -13.16
CA ILE A 402 27.29 -3.59 -13.07
C ILE A 402 28.14 -3.19 -14.28
N LEU A 403 27.82 -2.06 -14.91
CA LEU A 403 28.62 -1.53 -16.01
C LEU A 403 29.57 -0.43 -15.54
N GLN A 404 30.78 -0.39 -16.11
CA GLN A 404 31.72 0.69 -15.88
C GLN A 404 31.12 2.05 -16.29
N ASN A 405 31.31 3.07 -15.46
CA ASN A 405 30.77 4.43 -15.57
C ASN A 405 29.24 4.54 -15.44
N GLU A 406 28.56 3.48 -15.03
CA GLU A 406 27.14 3.57 -14.65
C GLU A 406 26.97 4.35 -13.35
N ALA A 407 25.83 5.03 -13.20
CA ALA A 407 25.48 5.71 -11.95
C ALA A 407 25.29 4.70 -10.81
N PRO A 408 25.77 4.99 -9.58
CA PRO A 408 25.70 4.07 -8.46
C PRO A 408 24.29 4.03 -7.84
N THR A 409 23.47 3.09 -8.31
CA THR A 409 22.10 2.86 -7.82
C THR A 409 22.07 1.89 -6.66
N ASP A 410 22.75 0.76 -6.80
CA ASP A 410 22.75 -0.35 -5.85
C ASP A 410 24.17 -0.91 -5.70
N PHE A 411 24.42 -1.59 -4.58
CA PHE A 411 25.59 -2.44 -4.42
C PHE A 411 25.15 -3.87 -4.07
N TYR A 412 26.04 -4.82 -4.30
CA TYR A 412 25.77 -6.24 -4.18
C TYR A 412 26.74 -6.91 -3.21
N ILE A 413 26.24 -7.86 -2.43
CA ILE A 413 27.05 -8.78 -1.63
C ILE A 413 26.96 -10.16 -2.29
N LEU A 414 28.11 -10.78 -2.57
CA LEU A 414 28.17 -12.11 -3.16
C LEU A 414 27.86 -13.17 -2.09
N VAL A 415 26.76 -13.90 -2.23
CA VAL A 415 26.42 -15.04 -1.36
C VAL A 415 27.12 -16.30 -1.84
N THR A 416 26.99 -16.59 -3.13
CA THR A 416 27.63 -17.73 -3.78
C THR A 416 28.05 -17.37 -5.21
N GLY A 417 29.05 -18.06 -5.72
CA GLY A 417 29.58 -17.85 -7.07
C GLY A 417 30.89 -17.05 -7.08
N ALA A 418 31.25 -16.56 -8.27
CA ALA A 418 32.45 -15.76 -8.49
C ALA A 418 32.21 -14.79 -9.65
N VAL A 419 32.82 -13.62 -9.57
CA VAL A 419 32.58 -12.50 -10.47
C VAL A 419 33.91 -11.85 -10.84
N ASP A 420 34.11 -11.58 -12.13
CA ASP A 420 35.30 -10.93 -12.65
C ASP A 420 35.08 -9.41 -12.69
N LEU A 421 36.03 -8.64 -12.15
CA LEU A 421 36.10 -7.18 -12.23
C LEU A 421 36.89 -6.80 -13.47
N LEU A 422 36.24 -6.11 -14.40
CA LEU A 422 36.75 -5.76 -15.72
C LEU A 422 36.93 -4.24 -15.85
N VAL A 423 38.04 -3.82 -16.45
CA VAL A 423 38.26 -2.44 -16.89
C VAL A 423 38.42 -2.42 -18.40
N ARG A 424 37.77 -1.47 -19.08
CA ARG A 424 38.00 -1.23 -20.49
C ARG A 424 39.17 -0.26 -20.68
N LYS A 425 40.35 -0.76 -21.04
CA LYS A 425 41.53 0.05 -21.41
C LYS A 425 41.77 -0.04 -22.91
N ASN A 426 41.87 1.10 -23.61
CA ASN A 426 42.11 1.17 -25.07
C ASN A 426 41.14 0.33 -25.93
N GLY A 427 39.88 0.20 -25.49
CA GLY A 427 38.87 -0.60 -26.19
C GLY A 427 38.94 -2.11 -25.94
N VAL A 428 39.89 -2.59 -25.13
CA VAL A 428 40.02 -4.00 -24.75
C VAL A 428 39.60 -4.17 -23.28
N GLU A 429 38.81 -5.21 -23.01
CA GLU A 429 38.42 -5.59 -21.65
C GLU A 429 39.58 -6.37 -20.98
N GLN A 430 40.06 -5.87 -19.85
CA GLN A 430 41.08 -6.52 -19.03
C GLN A 430 40.47 -6.89 -17.67
N VAL A 431 40.70 -8.13 -17.22
CA VAL A 431 40.33 -8.58 -15.87
C VAL A 431 41.34 -8.01 -14.87
N VAL A 432 40.85 -7.22 -13.92
CA VAL A 432 41.65 -6.56 -12.88
C VAL A 432 41.60 -7.35 -11.57
N GLY A 433 40.49 -8.02 -11.28
CA GLY A 433 40.35 -8.86 -10.09
C GLY A 433 39.21 -9.86 -10.21
N GLU A 434 39.14 -10.79 -9.27
CA GLU A 434 38.03 -11.75 -9.10
C GLU A 434 37.48 -11.59 -7.68
N ALA A 435 36.17 -11.36 -7.58
CA ALA A 435 35.43 -11.32 -6.33
C ALA A 435 34.73 -12.66 -6.09
N SER A 436 34.73 -13.10 -4.84
CA SER A 436 34.23 -14.40 -4.39
C SER A 436 33.13 -14.26 -3.33
N ALA A 437 32.63 -15.38 -2.82
CA ALA A 437 31.57 -15.37 -1.81
C ALA A 437 32.02 -14.65 -0.52
N GLY A 438 31.23 -13.68 -0.07
CA GLY A 438 31.55 -12.79 1.06
C GLY A 438 32.03 -11.41 0.63
N ASP A 439 32.42 -11.24 -0.63
CA ASP A 439 32.92 -9.95 -1.14
C ASP A 439 31.77 -9.02 -1.57
N LEU A 440 32.06 -7.72 -1.59
CA LEU A 440 31.16 -6.66 -2.03
C LEU A 440 31.49 -6.21 -3.46
N CYS A 441 30.48 -5.73 -4.17
CA CYS A 441 30.63 -5.09 -5.46
C CYS A 441 29.76 -3.83 -5.56
N GLY A 442 30.37 -2.71 -5.96
CA GLY A 442 29.69 -1.44 -6.25
C GLY A 442 29.52 -0.50 -5.05
N GLU A 443 30.04 -0.88 -3.89
CA GLU A 443 29.98 -0.14 -2.63
C GLU A 443 30.73 1.21 -2.70
N ILE A 444 31.86 1.26 -3.39
CA ILE A 444 32.62 2.51 -3.61
C ILE A 444 31.76 3.54 -4.36
N GLY A 445 31.07 3.11 -5.42
CA GLY A 445 30.18 4.00 -6.17
C GLY A 445 29.06 4.55 -5.28
N VAL A 446 28.44 3.69 -4.48
CA VAL A 446 27.31 4.04 -3.60
C VAL A 446 27.73 4.98 -2.47
N LEU A 447 28.84 4.68 -1.78
CA LEU A 447 29.31 5.45 -0.62
C LEU A 447 29.99 6.76 -1.01
N CYS A 448 30.77 6.77 -2.10
CA CYS A 448 31.56 7.92 -2.52
C CYS A 448 30.84 8.82 -3.54
N TYR A 449 29.62 8.46 -3.91
CA TYR A 449 28.82 9.09 -4.95
C TYR A 449 29.56 9.26 -6.28
N ARG A 450 30.10 8.15 -6.80
CA ARG A 450 30.85 8.13 -8.06
C ARG A 450 30.32 7.09 -9.04
N PRO A 451 30.53 7.31 -10.35
CA PRO A 451 30.29 6.26 -11.34
C PRO A 451 31.09 4.99 -11.01
N GLN A 452 30.53 3.85 -11.39
CA GLN A 452 31.11 2.54 -11.09
C GLN A 452 32.47 2.38 -11.78
N LEU A 453 33.48 1.97 -11.02
CA LEU A 453 34.88 1.92 -11.48
C LEU A 453 35.15 0.74 -12.42
N PHE A 454 34.41 -0.35 -12.23
CA PHE A 454 34.60 -1.63 -12.90
C PHE A 454 33.29 -2.12 -13.52
N THR A 455 33.40 -2.83 -14.64
CA THR A 455 32.32 -3.72 -15.08
C THR A 455 32.41 -5.01 -14.29
N VAL A 456 31.31 -5.46 -13.72
CA VAL A 456 31.22 -6.62 -12.83
C VAL A 456 30.54 -7.74 -13.60
N ARG A 457 31.29 -8.76 -14.04
CA ARG A 457 30.78 -9.86 -14.89
C ARG A 457 30.78 -11.19 -14.16
N THR A 458 29.64 -11.89 -14.12
CA THR A 458 29.57 -13.21 -13.49
C THR A 458 30.41 -14.24 -14.23
N LYS A 459 31.16 -15.07 -13.49
CA LYS A 459 31.93 -16.19 -14.04
C LYS A 459 31.16 -17.50 -13.99
N ARG A 460 30.36 -17.66 -12.94
CA ARG A 460 29.51 -18.82 -12.64
C ARG A 460 28.09 -18.34 -12.31
N LEU A 461 27.16 -19.27 -12.07
CA LEU A 461 25.89 -18.93 -11.45
C LEU A 461 26.17 -18.25 -10.09
N CYS A 462 25.69 -17.02 -9.93
CA CYS A 462 25.92 -16.23 -8.73
C CYS A 462 24.59 -15.93 -8.03
N GLN A 463 24.60 -16.00 -6.70
CA GLN A 463 23.53 -15.46 -5.86
C GLN A 463 24.05 -14.18 -5.22
N LEU A 464 23.37 -13.07 -5.49
CA LEU A 464 23.77 -11.75 -5.04
C LEU A 464 22.68 -11.16 -4.13
N LEU A 465 23.08 -10.52 -3.04
CA LEU A 465 22.18 -9.70 -2.22
C LEU A 465 22.31 -8.25 -2.65
N ARG A 466 21.22 -7.71 -3.20
CA ARG A 466 21.11 -6.34 -3.63
C ARG A 466 20.63 -5.45 -2.49
N LEU A 467 21.29 -4.32 -2.29
CA LEU A 467 20.81 -3.24 -1.44
C LEU A 467 20.82 -1.91 -2.20
N ASN A 468 19.70 -1.18 -2.12
CA ASN A 468 19.57 0.09 -2.79
C ASN A 468 20.23 1.21 -1.99
N ARG A 469 20.90 2.13 -2.72
CA ARG A 469 21.58 3.28 -2.12
C ARG A 469 20.67 4.11 -1.23
N THR A 470 19.46 4.42 -1.66
CA THR A 470 18.53 5.28 -0.90
C THR A 470 18.13 4.62 0.42
N THR A 471 17.79 3.33 0.38
CA THR A 471 17.47 2.56 1.59
C THR A 471 18.68 2.45 2.51
N PHE A 472 19.87 2.20 1.95
CA PHE A 472 21.10 2.09 2.70
C PHE A 472 21.47 3.40 3.41
N LEU A 473 21.45 4.52 2.69
CA LEU A 473 21.75 5.83 3.26
C LEU A 473 20.72 6.25 4.32
N ASN A 474 19.43 5.98 4.11
CA ASN A 474 18.40 6.25 5.12
C ASN A 474 18.64 5.45 6.42
N ILE A 475 19.05 4.19 6.29
CA ILE A 475 19.37 3.31 7.42
C ILE A 475 20.63 3.80 8.17
N ILE A 476 21.67 4.23 7.44
CA ILE A 476 22.88 4.81 8.02
C ILE A 476 22.61 6.15 8.69
N GLN A 477 21.78 7.01 8.08
CA GLN A 477 21.41 8.31 8.65
C GLN A 477 20.67 8.16 9.98
N ALA A 478 19.88 7.09 10.15
CA ALA A 478 19.25 6.76 11.43
C ALA A 478 20.26 6.30 12.48
N ASN A 479 21.39 5.71 12.08
CA ASN A 479 22.42 5.12 12.95
C ASN A 479 23.81 5.72 12.65
N VAL A 480 23.95 7.03 12.83
CA VAL A 480 25.15 7.80 12.43
C VAL A 480 26.45 7.24 13.04
N GLY A 481 26.39 6.72 14.27
CA GLY A 481 27.55 6.11 14.94
C GLY A 481 28.14 4.95 14.14
N ASP A 482 27.31 3.98 13.77
CA ASP A 482 27.71 2.84 12.93
C ASP A 482 28.10 3.27 11.51
N GLY A 483 27.48 4.34 10.99
CA GLY A 483 27.86 4.95 9.72
C GLY A 483 29.33 5.38 9.66
N THR A 484 29.87 5.89 10.78
CA THR A 484 31.30 6.24 10.85
C THR A 484 32.21 5.02 10.84
N ILE A 485 31.77 3.91 11.44
CA ILE A 485 32.50 2.62 11.44
C ILE A 485 32.58 2.09 10.01
N ILE A 486 31.44 2.07 9.31
CA ILE A 486 31.35 1.67 7.89
C ILE A 486 32.32 2.49 7.02
N MET A 487 32.35 3.82 7.20
CA MET A 487 33.25 4.68 6.43
C MET A 487 34.73 4.43 6.77
N ASN A 488 35.06 4.21 8.05
CA ASN A 488 36.42 3.88 8.46
C ASN A 488 36.87 2.52 7.89
N ASN A 489 35.99 1.51 7.89
CA ASN A 489 36.26 0.21 7.28
C ASN A 489 36.54 0.36 5.78
N LEU A 490 35.76 1.18 5.06
CA LEU A 490 36.02 1.49 3.65
C LEU A 490 37.39 2.16 3.45
N LEU A 491 37.70 3.20 4.23
CA LEU A 491 38.98 3.91 4.11
C LEU A 491 40.18 3.03 4.45
N GLN A 492 40.03 2.12 5.42
CA GLN A 492 41.06 1.15 5.77
C GLN A 492 41.26 0.16 4.63
N HIS A 493 40.17 -0.40 4.09
CA HIS A 493 40.22 -1.29 2.93
C HIS A 493 40.89 -0.62 1.72
N LEU A 494 40.57 0.65 1.42
CA LEU A 494 41.20 1.39 0.33
C LEU A 494 42.69 1.69 0.55
N LYS A 495 43.16 1.78 1.81
CA LYS A 495 44.58 1.92 2.14
C LYS A 495 45.35 0.61 1.98
N ASP A 496 44.69 -0.50 2.30
CA ASP A 496 45.29 -1.83 2.25
C ASP A 496 45.36 -2.38 0.81
N MET A 497 44.61 -1.79 -0.13
CA MET A 497 44.69 -2.11 -1.56
C MET A 497 45.84 -1.35 -2.25
N ASP A 498 46.90 -2.08 -2.63
CA ASP A 498 48.04 -1.58 -3.42
C ASP A 498 47.69 -1.36 -4.92
N ASP A 499 46.58 -0.68 -5.21
CA ASP A 499 46.13 -0.40 -6.59
C ASP A 499 46.13 1.11 -6.87
N PRO A 500 46.75 1.59 -7.98
CA PRO A 500 46.87 3.02 -8.26
C PRO A 500 45.53 3.70 -8.50
N ILE A 501 44.51 2.96 -8.96
CA ILE A 501 43.14 3.46 -9.10
C ILE A 501 42.52 3.66 -7.71
N MET A 502 42.76 2.74 -6.78
CA MET A 502 42.23 2.79 -5.42
C MET A 502 42.89 3.88 -4.58
N GLU A 503 44.19 4.11 -4.77
CA GLU A 503 44.89 5.21 -4.11
C GLU A 503 44.35 6.58 -4.57
N GLY A 504 44.04 6.73 -5.85
CA GLY A 504 43.36 7.92 -6.36
C GLY A 504 41.97 8.12 -5.74
N VAL A 505 41.19 7.04 -5.61
CA VAL A 505 39.88 7.07 -4.94
C VAL A 505 40.04 7.43 -3.47
N LEU A 506 41.02 6.87 -2.76
CA LEU A 506 41.31 7.16 -1.36
C LEU A 506 41.62 8.65 -1.14
N ILE A 507 42.52 9.23 -1.94
CA ILE A 507 42.88 10.65 -1.81
C ILE A 507 41.65 11.53 -2.06
N GLU A 508 40.89 11.25 -3.10
CA GLU A 508 39.72 12.03 -3.44
C GLU A 508 38.58 11.85 -2.42
N THR A 509 38.39 10.65 -1.87
CA THR A 509 37.40 10.40 -0.80
C THR A 509 37.78 11.10 0.49
N GLN A 510 39.06 11.08 0.87
CA GLN A 510 39.56 11.85 2.01
C GLN A 510 39.36 13.35 1.80
N ASN A 511 39.61 13.86 0.58
CA ASN A 511 39.36 15.26 0.23
C ASN A 511 37.87 15.61 0.26
N MET A 512 36.98 14.72 -0.19
CA MET A 512 35.53 14.91 -0.11
C MET A 512 35.03 14.92 1.34
N LEU A 513 35.56 14.02 2.18
CA LEU A 513 35.29 13.99 3.62
C LEU A 513 35.83 15.24 4.34
N ALA A 514 37.00 15.75 3.94
CA ALA A 514 37.57 16.98 4.47
C ALA A 514 36.81 18.25 4.03
N ARG A 515 36.05 18.17 2.93
CA ARG A 515 35.22 19.26 2.39
C ARG A 515 33.76 19.18 2.85
N GLY A 516 33.37 18.18 3.66
CA GLY A 516 31.98 17.97 4.08
C GLY A 516 31.00 17.65 2.94
N SER A 517 31.49 17.23 1.77
CA SER A 517 30.69 17.14 0.54
C SER A 517 30.05 15.77 0.28
N MET A 518 30.20 14.82 1.21
CA MET A 518 29.49 13.53 1.14
C MET A 518 28.15 13.68 1.85
N ASP A 519 27.07 13.07 1.35
CA ASP A 519 25.72 13.06 1.95
C ASP A 519 25.65 12.41 3.36
N LEU A 520 26.79 12.15 3.98
CA LEU A 520 26.93 11.74 5.36
C LEU A 520 27.08 13.01 6.21
N PRO A 521 26.22 13.26 7.23
CA PRO A 521 26.13 14.54 7.92
C PRO A 521 27.27 14.76 8.94
N LEU A 522 28.54 14.65 8.51
CA LEU A 522 29.69 15.15 9.26
C LEU A 522 29.97 16.60 8.86
N ASN A 523 29.08 17.52 9.25
CA ASN A 523 29.36 18.96 9.18
C ASN A 523 29.70 19.49 10.58
N LEU A 524 30.42 20.63 10.64
CA LEU A 524 30.75 21.29 11.91
C LEU A 524 29.49 21.63 12.73
N CYS A 525 28.39 21.98 12.05
CA CYS A 525 27.10 22.25 12.68
C CYS A 525 26.57 21.04 13.45
N PHE A 526 26.71 19.82 12.93
CA PHE A 526 26.27 18.58 13.58
C PHE A 526 27.10 18.26 14.83
N ALA A 527 28.42 18.41 14.74
CA ALA A 527 29.30 18.28 15.91
C ALA A 527 28.91 19.30 17.00
N ALA A 528 28.61 20.55 16.61
CA ALA A 528 28.11 21.58 17.52
C ALA A 528 26.70 21.30 18.08
N VAL A 529 25.79 20.67 17.31
CA VAL A 529 24.46 20.24 17.80
C VAL A 529 24.59 19.16 18.89
N LYS A 530 25.52 18.23 18.70
CA LYS A 530 25.81 17.13 19.64
C LYS A 530 26.61 17.58 20.86
N GLY A 531 27.35 18.69 20.77
CA GLY A 531 28.29 19.13 21.81
C GLY A 531 29.55 18.26 21.87
N ASP A 532 29.93 17.61 20.76
CA ASP A 532 31.12 16.75 20.69
C ASP A 532 32.34 17.58 20.29
N ASP A 533 33.05 18.07 21.30
CA ASP A 533 34.27 18.88 21.18
C ASP A 533 35.42 18.12 20.51
N SER A 534 35.53 16.81 20.76
CA SER A 534 36.55 15.95 20.15
C SER A 534 36.38 15.78 18.64
N LEU A 535 35.14 15.61 18.18
CA LEU A 535 34.79 15.53 16.77
C LEU A 535 34.95 16.90 16.10
N LEU A 536 34.50 17.96 16.77
CA LEU A 536 34.62 19.33 16.28
C LEU A 536 36.07 19.74 16.05
N ASN A 537 36.97 19.47 17.00
CA ASN A 537 38.40 19.77 16.87
C ASN A 537 39.05 19.00 15.72
N LYS A 538 38.75 17.69 15.59
CA LYS A 538 39.25 16.87 14.47
C LYS A 538 38.77 17.36 13.11
N LEU A 539 37.56 17.91 13.01
CA LEU A 539 37.04 18.48 11.76
C LEU A 539 37.76 19.79 11.41
N LEU A 540 38.00 20.64 12.40
CA LEU A 540 38.74 21.90 12.21
C LEU A 540 40.22 21.68 11.88
N GLU A 541 40.89 20.73 12.52
CA GLU A 541 42.27 20.30 12.19
C GLU A 541 42.40 19.78 10.74
N LYS A 542 41.30 19.25 10.19
CA LYS A 542 41.24 18.77 8.80
C LYS A 542 40.92 19.87 7.78
N GLY A 543 40.85 21.13 8.19
CA GLY A 543 40.69 22.28 7.30
C GLY A 543 39.25 22.67 6.98
N HIS A 544 38.26 22.25 7.79
CA HIS A 544 36.90 22.75 7.65
C HIS A 544 36.82 24.22 8.07
N ASN A 545 36.03 25.02 7.35
CA ASN A 545 35.84 26.43 7.65
C ASN A 545 34.94 26.60 8.88
N ALA A 546 35.45 27.17 9.97
CA ALA A 546 34.69 27.42 11.20
C ALA A 546 33.44 28.31 11.02
N ASN A 547 33.38 29.04 9.90
CA ASN A 547 32.30 29.97 9.51
C ASN A 547 31.31 29.38 8.49
N GLU A 548 31.40 28.08 8.17
CA GLU A 548 30.42 27.42 7.31
C GLU A 548 29.02 27.47 7.95
N SER A 549 28.00 27.82 7.17
CA SER A 549 26.63 27.98 7.68
C SER A 549 25.70 26.87 7.18
N ASP A 550 24.70 26.49 8.00
CA ASP A 550 23.60 25.62 7.56
C ASP A 550 22.65 26.33 6.55
N ASP A 551 21.64 25.61 6.06
CA ASP A 551 20.64 26.13 5.10
C ASP A 551 19.88 27.38 5.61
N ASN A 552 19.90 27.64 6.92
CA ASN A 552 19.28 28.81 7.56
C ASN A 552 20.31 29.93 7.83
N GLY A 553 21.54 29.80 7.33
CA GLY A 553 22.62 30.75 7.57
C GLY A 553 23.24 30.67 8.96
N ARG A 554 22.95 29.64 9.77
CA ARG A 554 23.51 29.49 11.12
C ARG A 554 24.86 28.80 11.06
N THR A 555 25.87 29.42 11.66
CA THR A 555 27.21 28.83 11.81
C THR A 555 27.27 27.85 13.00
N PRO A 556 28.28 26.98 13.08
CA PRO A 556 28.54 26.13 14.25
C PRO A 556 28.56 26.92 15.55
N LEU A 557 29.05 28.16 15.50
CA LEU A 557 29.11 29.07 16.63
C LEU A 557 27.71 29.52 17.11
N HIS A 558 26.74 29.73 16.21
CA HIS A 558 25.35 29.98 16.60
C HIS A 558 24.76 28.79 17.37
N ILE A 559 25.02 27.58 16.87
CA ILE A 559 24.48 26.34 17.44
C ILE A 559 25.12 26.06 18.80
N ALA A 560 26.45 26.16 18.90
CA ALA A 560 27.19 25.96 20.15
C ALA A 560 26.77 26.99 21.22
N ALA A 561 26.56 28.25 20.82
CA ALA A 561 26.07 29.31 21.68
C ALA A 561 24.64 29.06 22.19
N SER A 562 23.74 28.63 21.29
CA SER A 562 22.34 28.29 21.63
C SER A 562 22.26 27.08 22.58
N LYS A 563 23.16 26.09 22.40
CA LYS A 563 23.20 24.86 23.21
C LYS A 563 23.93 24.98 24.53
N GLY A 564 24.69 26.05 24.78
CA GLY A 564 25.43 26.20 26.03
C GLY A 564 26.75 25.43 26.07
N SER A 565 27.32 25.04 24.91
CA SER A 565 28.52 24.20 24.85
C SER A 565 29.81 25.03 24.87
N GLU A 566 30.32 25.35 26.06
CA GLU A 566 31.50 26.21 26.25
C GLU A 566 32.76 25.73 25.52
N ASN A 567 33.08 24.43 25.63
CA ASN A 567 34.25 23.84 24.94
C ASN A 567 34.15 24.00 23.42
N CYS A 568 32.97 23.79 22.83
CA CYS A 568 32.77 23.94 21.40
C CYS A 568 32.95 25.39 20.96
N VAL A 569 32.49 26.36 21.75
CA VAL A 569 32.66 27.78 21.48
C VAL A 569 34.14 28.17 21.54
N LEU A 570 34.89 27.69 22.54
CA LEU A 570 36.34 27.92 22.64
C LEU A 570 37.09 27.39 21.42
N ILE A 571 36.86 26.14 21.05
CA ILE A 571 37.51 25.50 19.89
C ILE A 571 37.19 26.27 18.59
N LEU A 572 35.93 26.70 18.40
CA LEU A 572 35.55 27.47 17.23
C LEU A 572 36.24 28.84 17.17
N LEU A 573 36.34 29.54 18.31
CA LEU A 573 37.02 30.84 18.39
C LEU A 573 38.53 30.71 18.19
N ASP A 574 39.16 29.66 18.73
CA ASP A 574 40.57 29.34 18.52
C ASP A 574 40.89 29.08 17.04
N HIS A 575 39.92 28.55 16.30
CA HIS A 575 39.97 28.33 14.84
C HIS A 575 39.38 29.50 14.02
N ASN A 576 39.44 30.73 14.55
CA ASN A 576 39.05 31.97 13.86
C ASN A 576 37.58 32.03 13.39
N ALA A 577 36.64 31.42 14.12
CA ALA A 577 35.21 31.66 13.90
C ALA A 577 34.87 33.14 14.14
N ASP A 578 34.10 33.75 13.22
CA ASP A 578 33.63 35.12 13.35
C ASP A 578 32.34 35.16 14.19
N PRO A 579 32.35 35.80 15.37
CA PRO A 579 31.20 35.86 16.26
C PRO A 579 30.11 36.85 15.80
N ASN A 580 30.28 37.52 14.66
CA ASN A 580 29.36 38.54 14.15
C ASN A 580 28.62 38.12 12.87
N ILE A 581 28.75 36.88 12.42
CA ILE A 581 27.97 36.37 11.29
C ILE A 581 26.49 36.34 11.69
N LYS A 582 25.61 36.72 10.75
CA LYS A 582 24.16 36.71 10.94
C LYS A 582 23.50 35.55 10.21
N ASP A 583 22.51 34.95 10.84
CA ASP A 583 21.64 33.96 10.21
C ASP A 583 20.56 34.64 9.31
N SER A 584 19.69 33.83 8.70
CA SER A 584 18.62 34.33 7.82
C SER A 584 17.59 35.23 8.53
N GLU A 585 17.49 35.13 9.86
CA GLU A 585 16.58 35.94 10.70
C GLU A 585 17.27 37.18 11.27
N GLY A 586 18.57 37.36 11.00
CA GLY A 586 19.37 38.47 11.53
C GLY A 586 19.86 38.24 12.96
N SER A 587 19.80 37.01 13.47
CA SER A 587 20.38 36.61 14.76
C SER A 587 21.89 36.49 14.65
N VAL A 588 22.59 36.80 15.74
CA VAL A 588 24.04 36.61 15.88
C VAL A 588 24.32 35.60 17.00
N PRO A 589 25.48 34.91 17.03
CA PRO A 589 25.81 33.94 18.07
C PRO A 589 25.66 34.47 19.50
N LEU A 590 26.00 35.76 19.70
CA LEU A 590 25.81 36.43 21.00
C LEU A 590 24.33 36.52 21.41
N TRP A 591 23.42 36.74 20.46
CA TRP A 591 21.98 36.76 20.73
C TRP A 591 21.47 35.36 21.10
N GLU A 592 21.93 34.31 20.41
CA GLU A 592 21.58 32.92 20.74
C GLU A 592 22.04 32.52 22.16
N ALA A 593 23.23 32.95 22.58
CA ALA A 593 23.70 32.72 23.95
C ALA A 593 22.82 33.46 24.98
N ILE A 594 22.45 34.72 24.71
CA ILE A 594 21.59 35.53 25.59
C ILE A 594 20.17 34.95 25.66
N LEU A 595 19.60 34.53 24.52
CA LEU A 595 18.28 33.93 24.41
C LEU A 595 18.21 32.56 25.12
N GLY A 596 19.31 31.80 25.10
CA GLY A 596 19.46 30.53 25.82
C GLY A 596 19.78 30.67 27.31
N GLY A 597 20.08 31.88 27.79
CA GLY A 597 20.47 32.15 29.19
C GLY A 597 21.90 31.71 29.55
N HIS A 598 22.79 31.58 28.55
CA HIS A 598 24.16 31.09 28.73
C HIS A 598 25.15 32.24 29.00
N ASP A 599 25.08 32.82 30.19
CA ASP A 599 25.87 34.01 30.58
C ASP A 599 27.39 33.89 30.39
N ASN A 600 27.95 32.72 30.67
CA ASN A 600 29.40 32.48 30.52
C ASN A 600 29.83 32.56 29.06
N ILE A 601 29.01 32.01 28.16
CA ILE A 601 29.27 32.04 26.72
C ILE A 601 29.02 33.44 26.15
N ALA A 602 27.99 34.15 26.63
CA ALA A 602 27.75 35.53 26.22
C ALA A 602 28.94 36.45 26.57
N LYS A 603 29.53 36.27 27.77
CA LYS A 603 30.79 36.95 28.15
C LYS A 603 31.95 36.53 27.25
N LEU A 604 32.15 35.23 27.06
CA LEU A 604 33.23 34.69 26.23
C LEU A 604 33.17 35.24 24.79
N LEU A 605 31.99 35.27 24.18
CA LEU A 605 31.77 35.83 22.85
C LEU A 605 32.04 37.33 22.83
N LYS A 606 31.61 38.07 23.86
CA LYS A 606 31.84 39.51 23.98
C LYS A 606 33.32 39.85 24.09
N ASP A 607 34.05 39.08 24.89
CA ASP A 607 35.51 39.23 25.08
C ASP A 607 36.28 38.93 23.79
N ASN A 608 35.72 38.09 22.91
CA ASN A 608 36.24 37.77 21.58
C ASN A 608 35.65 38.67 20.46
N GLY A 609 35.10 39.83 20.79
CA GLY A 609 34.70 40.85 19.80
C GLY A 609 33.29 40.72 19.23
N ALA A 610 32.41 39.94 19.87
CA ALA A 610 31.00 39.87 19.47
C ALA A 610 30.25 41.19 19.75
N ASN A 611 29.46 41.64 18.79
CA ASN A 611 28.65 42.86 18.89
C ASN A 611 27.19 42.58 18.56
N ILE A 612 26.31 42.73 19.56
CA ILE A 612 24.87 42.51 19.43
C ILE A 612 24.23 43.44 18.38
N ASN A 613 24.81 44.62 18.14
CA ASN A 613 24.31 45.58 17.15
C ASN A 613 24.52 45.15 15.69
N VAL A 614 25.29 44.10 15.44
CA VAL A 614 25.42 43.52 14.10
C VAL A 614 24.15 42.75 13.71
N GLY A 615 23.42 42.22 14.69
CA GLY A 615 22.12 41.58 14.50
C GLY A 615 20.94 42.56 14.50
N ASP A 616 19.73 42.04 14.28
CA ASP A 616 18.50 42.84 14.32
C ASP A 616 18.05 43.08 15.78
N VAL A 617 18.64 44.08 16.43
CA VAL A 617 18.32 44.45 17.82
C VAL A 617 16.85 44.84 18.00
N GLY A 618 16.22 45.41 16.97
CA GLY A 618 14.77 45.69 16.99
C GLY A 618 13.95 44.40 17.07
N HIS A 619 14.36 43.38 16.32
CA HIS A 619 13.77 42.04 16.41
C HIS A 619 14.03 41.37 17.77
N PHE A 620 15.24 41.48 18.31
CA PHE A 620 15.59 40.93 19.63
C PHE A 620 14.76 41.55 20.75
N ALA A 621 14.61 42.88 20.75
CA ALA A 621 13.81 43.60 21.72
C ALA A 621 12.32 43.26 21.62
N CYS A 622 11.80 43.06 20.39
CA CYS A 622 10.43 42.58 20.21
C CYS A 622 10.23 41.16 20.74
N ILE A 623 11.16 40.21 20.50
CA ILE A 623 11.08 38.85 21.08
C ILE A 623 11.03 38.91 22.61
N ALA A 624 11.87 39.75 23.23
CA ALA A 624 11.90 39.91 24.67
C ALA A 624 10.58 40.49 25.22
N ALA A 625 9.99 41.46 24.52
CA ALA A 625 8.69 42.01 24.85
C ALA A 625 7.53 41.01 24.65
N GLU A 626 7.56 40.20 23.57
CA GLU A 626 6.59 39.13 23.27
C GLU A 626 6.62 38.03 24.35
N ARG A 627 7.80 37.70 24.89
CA ARG A 627 7.97 36.70 25.96
C ARG A 627 7.70 37.23 27.37
N ASN A 628 7.38 38.52 27.50
CA ASN A 628 7.29 39.24 28.77
C ASN A 628 8.56 39.08 29.64
N ASP A 629 9.74 39.10 29.03
CA ASP A 629 11.02 38.90 29.72
C ASP A 629 11.80 40.23 29.87
N LEU A 630 11.62 40.88 31.02
CA LEU A 630 12.32 42.11 31.38
C LEU A 630 13.84 41.88 31.55
N ASN A 631 14.26 40.69 31.97
CA ASN A 631 15.68 40.40 32.17
C ASN A 631 16.38 40.29 30.81
N LEU A 632 15.74 39.69 29.82
CA LEU A 632 16.26 39.62 28.45
C LEU A 632 16.44 41.03 27.83
N LEU A 633 15.51 41.95 28.08
CA LEU A 633 15.65 43.37 27.68
C LEU A 633 16.82 44.07 28.38
N LYS A 634 17.04 43.78 29.68
CA LYS A 634 18.19 44.32 30.42
C LYS A 634 19.51 43.76 29.90
N GLU A 635 19.57 42.47 29.55
CA GLU A 635 20.75 41.84 28.96
C GLU A 635 21.07 42.41 27.57
N ILE A 636 20.07 42.65 26.71
CA ILE A 636 20.28 43.34 25.43
C ILE A 636 20.96 44.70 25.64
N VAL A 637 20.45 45.51 26.58
CA VAL A 637 21.03 46.82 26.92
C VAL A 637 22.43 46.67 27.51
N ARG A 638 22.65 45.68 28.40
CA ARG A 638 23.95 45.39 29.03
C ARG A 638 25.04 45.08 28.00
N TYR A 639 24.72 44.36 26.92
CA TYR A 639 25.65 44.06 25.84
C TYR A 639 25.75 45.16 24.76
N GLY A 640 25.08 46.30 24.98
CA GLY A 640 25.18 47.51 24.16
C GLY A 640 24.11 47.62 23.06
N GLY A 641 23.04 46.83 23.12
CA GLY A 641 21.93 46.86 22.17
C GLY A 641 20.93 47.98 22.45
N ASN A 642 20.53 48.71 21.41
CA ASN A 642 19.48 49.72 21.50
C ASN A 642 18.07 49.10 21.35
N VAL A 643 17.38 48.89 22.48
CA VAL A 643 16.01 48.31 22.54
C VAL A 643 14.91 49.22 21.97
N THR A 644 15.23 50.47 21.63
CA THR A 644 14.25 51.43 21.05
C THR A 644 14.15 51.34 19.52
N CYS A 645 15.05 50.58 18.89
CA CYS A 645 15.06 50.40 17.44
C CYS A 645 13.82 49.65 16.95
N PRO A 646 13.22 50.05 15.80
CA PRO A 646 12.15 49.29 15.18
C PRO A 646 12.70 48.08 14.40
N ARG A 647 11.88 47.03 14.29
CA ARG A 647 12.03 45.96 13.29
C ARG A 647 11.94 46.52 11.87
N TYR A 648 12.30 45.71 10.87
CA TYR A 648 12.15 46.02 9.44
C TYR A 648 10.72 46.44 9.02
N ASN A 649 9.70 46.06 9.78
CA ASN A 649 8.29 46.38 9.57
C ASN A 649 7.81 47.58 10.41
N GLY A 650 8.72 48.38 10.99
CA GLY A 650 8.38 49.59 11.76
C GLY A 650 7.86 49.35 13.18
N TYR A 651 7.60 48.10 13.58
CA TYR A 651 7.19 47.78 14.95
C TYR A 651 8.35 47.95 15.92
N THR A 652 8.12 48.64 17.04
CA THR A 652 9.07 48.71 18.16
C THR A 652 8.65 47.75 19.27
N ALA A 653 9.58 47.40 20.17
CA ALA A 653 9.28 46.62 21.37
C ALA A 653 8.17 47.28 22.22
N LEU A 654 8.03 48.61 22.17
CA LEU A 654 6.97 49.34 22.87
C LEU A 654 5.58 49.06 22.28
N HIS A 655 5.46 48.90 20.95
CA HIS A 655 4.18 48.49 20.34
C HIS A 655 3.75 47.11 20.84
N VAL A 656 4.69 46.16 20.89
CA VAL A 656 4.43 44.80 21.38
C VAL A 656 4.06 44.82 22.86
N ALA A 657 4.85 45.51 23.70
CA ALA A 657 4.62 45.56 25.13
C ALA A 657 3.26 46.19 25.48
N VAL A 658 2.81 47.19 24.72
CA VAL A 658 1.46 47.77 24.85
C VAL A 658 0.39 46.79 24.39
N CYS A 659 0.59 46.10 23.26
CA CYS A 659 -0.35 45.09 22.78
C CYS A 659 -0.56 43.93 23.77
N GLU A 660 0.51 43.48 24.41
CA GLU A 660 0.47 42.39 25.39
C GLU A 660 0.07 42.87 26.80
N GLY A 661 -0.09 44.18 27.02
CA GLY A 661 -0.46 44.74 28.33
C GLY A 661 0.65 44.68 29.39
N ASN A 662 1.91 44.52 28.98
CA ASN A 662 3.06 44.30 29.88
C ASN A 662 3.54 45.62 30.52
N PHE A 663 2.88 46.06 31.58
CA PHE A 663 3.13 47.32 32.28
C PHE A 663 4.60 47.56 32.66
N GLU A 664 5.27 46.54 33.21
CA GLU A 664 6.67 46.66 33.67
C GLU A 664 7.64 46.86 32.50
N ILE A 665 7.42 46.16 31.38
CA ILE A 665 8.21 46.31 30.16
C ILE A 665 7.95 47.66 29.50
N VAL A 666 6.70 48.12 29.45
CA VAL A 666 6.35 49.45 28.96
C VAL A 666 7.09 50.51 29.76
N LYS A 667 7.05 50.44 31.10
CA LYS A 667 7.77 51.38 31.97
C LYS A 667 9.28 51.36 31.68
N TYR A 668 9.88 50.18 31.59
CA TYR A 668 11.31 50.05 31.31
C TYR A 668 11.71 50.59 29.94
N LEU A 669 10.95 50.27 28.89
CA LEU A 669 11.20 50.76 27.53
C LEU A 669 11.08 52.30 27.45
N LEU A 670 10.18 52.90 28.21
CA LEU A 670 10.06 54.37 28.33
C LEU A 670 11.23 54.99 29.07
N GLU A 671 11.73 54.35 30.12
CA GLU A 671 12.97 54.75 30.82
C GLU A 671 14.19 54.69 29.87
N GLN A 672 14.20 53.73 28.94
CA GLN A 672 15.21 53.64 27.86
C GLN A 672 14.98 54.65 26.71
N GLY A 673 13.97 55.51 26.80
CA GLY A 673 13.72 56.58 25.82
C GLY A 673 12.87 56.17 24.61
N SER A 674 12.09 55.10 24.70
CA SER A 674 11.18 54.70 23.61
C SER A 674 10.16 55.78 23.28
N ASP A 675 9.98 56.06 21.99
CA ASP A 675 9.04 57.07 21.51
C ASP A 675 7.59 56.54 21.47
N ILE A 676 6.73 57.17 22.27
CA ILE A 676 5.30 56.87 22.42
C ILE A 676 4.50 57.24 21.16
N ASP A 677 5.01 58.17 20.35
CA ASP A 677 4.35 58.69 19.14
C ASP A 677 4.95 58.10 17.85
N LYS A 678 5.85 57.11 17.96
CA LYS A 678 6.45 56.42 16.82
C LYS A 678 5.39 55.58 16.10
N ARG A 679 5.22 55.81 14.80
CA ARG A 679 4.22 55.10 13.99
C ARG A 679 4.79 53.80 13.41
N ASP A 680 4.02 52.72 13.49
CA ASP A 680 4.26 51.48 12.75
C ASP A 680 3.86 51.62 11.26
N ILE A 681 4.00 50.53 10.48
CA ILE A 681 3.60 50.47 9.05
C ILE A 681 2.10 50.68 8.81
N HIS A 682 1.28 50.57 9.85
CA HIS A 682 -0.16 50.77 9.82
C HIS A 682 -0.55 52.18 10.30
N GLY A 683 0.43 53.00 10.66
CA GLY A 683 0.24 54.36 11.12
C GLY A 683 -0.17 54.47 12.59
N TRP A 684 -0.23 53.35 13.32
CA TRP A 684 -0.57 53.30 14.73
C TRP A 684 0.63 53.70 15.58
N THR A 685 0.37 54.50 16.61
CA THR A 685 1.35 54.75 17.67
C THR A 685 1.10 53.82 18.87
N PRO A 686 2.11 53.54 19.71
CA PRO A 686 1.90 52.85 20.97
C PRO A 686 0.82 53.51 21.84
N ARG A 687 0.68 54.84 21.78
CA ARG A 687 -0.40 55.57 22.45
C ARG A 687 -1.78 55.20 21.90
N ASP A 688 -1.93 55.18 20.59
CA ASP A 688 -3.19 54.83 19.94
C ASP A 688 -3.57 53.38 20.25
N LEU A 689 -2.58 52.47 20.30
CA LEU A 689 -2.78 51.06 20.67
C LEU A 689 -3.24 50.90 22.13
N ALA A 690 -2.65 51.63 23.08
CA ALA A 690 -3.07 51.60 24.47
C ALA A 690 -4.53 52.07 24.63
N ALA A 691 -4.90 53.14 23.93
CA ALA A 691 -6.26 53.68 23.93
C ALA A 691 -7.29 52.78 23.24
N GLN A 692 -6.88 52.09 22.18
CA GLN A 692 -7.72 51.13 21.48
C GLN A 692 -7.98 49.87 22.31
N GLN A 693 -6.97 49.40 23.05
CA GLN A 693 -7.05 48.16 23.82
C GLN A 693 -7.58 48.34 25.26
N GLY A 694 -7.66 49.58 25.76
CA GLY A 694 -8.23 49.89 27.06
C GLY A 694 -7.30 49.61 28.24
N HIS A 695 -5.97 49.66 28.02
CA HIS A 695 -4.97 49.46 29.09
C HIS A 695 -4.82 50.72 29.93
N GLU A 696 -5.73 50.93 30.89
CA GLU A 696 -5.83 52.15 31.73
C GLU A 696 -4.52 52.51 32.44
N ASP A 697 -3.79 51.51 32.96
CA ASP A 697 -2.51 51.70 33.66
C ASP A 697 -1.39 52.22 32.74
N ILE A 698 -1.35 51.72 31.50
CA ILE A 698 -0.40 52.14 30.47
C ILE A 698 -0.75 53.56 29.98
N GLU A 699 -2.04 53.84 29.79
CA GLU A 699 -2.51 55.19 29.46
C GLU A 699 -2.15 56.22 30.53
N MET A 700 -2.24 55.86 31.82
CA MET A 700 -1.85 56.74 32.92
C MET A 700 -0.35 57.06 32.87
N ILE A 701 0.52 56.09 32.57
CA ILE A 701 1.96 56.34 32.37
C ILE A 701 2.17 57.31 31.21
N PHE A 702 1.55 57.04 30.05
CA PHE A 702 1.69 57.91 28.89
C PHE A 702 1.23 59.34 29.18
N LYS A 703 0.08 59.53 29.84
CA LYS A 703 -0.43 60.85 30.27
C LYS A 703 0.54 61.57 31.23
N SER A 704 1.11 60.85 32.20
CA SER A 704 2.08 61.42 33.16
C SER A 704 3.38 61.91 32.50
N LEU A 705 3.79 61.29 31.39
CA LEU A 705 4.98 61.69 30.62
C LEU A 705 4.71 62.90 29.71
N THR A 706 3.50 63.04 29.18
CA THR A 706 3.11 64.21 28.37
C THR A 706 2.98 65.49 29.20
N GLU A 707 2.56 65.38 30.47
CA GLU A 707 2.51 66.49 31.44
C GLU A 707 3.91 67.05 31.75
N LYS A 708 4.92 66.17 31.87
CA LYS A 708 6.33 66.57 32.09
C LYS A 708 6.99 67.27 30.90
N LYS A 709 6.51 67.04 29.67
CA LYS A 709 7.05 67.66 28.44
C LYS A 709 6.55 69.10 28.18
N LYS A 710 5.47 69.54 28.86
CA LYS A 710 4.86 70.87 28.64
C LYS A 710 5.58 72.04 29.32
N THR A 711 6.65 71.83 30.09
CA THR A 711 7.28 72.87 30.92
C THR A 711 8.49 73.61 30.31
N GLN A 712 8.74 73.56 29.00
CA GLN A 712 9.65 74.52 28.34
C GLN A 712 9.06 75.04 27.00
N PRO A 713 9.03 76.37 26.75
CA PRO A 713 8.32 76.95 25.61
C PRO A 713 9.24 77.21 24.40
N ILE A 714 8.66 77.22 23.18
CA ILE A 714 8.80 78.28 22.14
C ILE A 714 7.93 77.93 20.90
N MET A 715 6.93 78.80 20.69
CA MET A 715 6.32 79.37 19.46
C MET A 715 6.08 78.60 18.13
N THR A 716 4.77 78.59 17.75
CA THR A 716 4.13 78.84 16.41
C THR A 716 4.33 77.81 15.28
N ILE A 717 3.39 77.48 14.36
CA ILE A 717 2.17 78.07 13.74
C ILE A 717 1.28 76.89 13.22
N PRO A 718 -0.04 77.06 13.00
CA PRO A 718 -0.98 75.94 12.78
C PRO A 718 -1.25 75.64 11.30
N GLU A 719 -1.69 74.41 10.97
CA GLU A 719 -2.83 74.24 10.04
C GLU A 719 -3.49 72.84 10.02
N LYS A 720 -4.83 72.90 10.13
CA LYS A 720 -5.92 72.04 9.64
C LYS A 720 -6.06 70.57 10.09
N HIS A 721 -6.98 70.41 11.04
CA HIS A 721 -7.83 69.23 11.23
C HIS A 721 -8.87 69.08 10.11
N GLU A 722 -9.10 67.84 9.68
CA GLU A 722 -10.44 67.32 9.43
C GLU A 722 -10.61 66.01 10.18
N ALA A 723 -11.70 65.95 10.96
CA ALA A 723 -12.03 64.86 11.88
C ALA A 723 -13.04 63.89 11.25
N ARG A 724 -13.00 62.61 11.65
CA ARG A 724 -14.20 61.75 11.67
C ARG A 724 -14.25 60.85 12.91
N PHE A 725 -15.24 61.18 13.75
CA PHE A 725 -16.00 60.39 14.73
C PHE A 725 -16.58 59.10 14.11
N LEU A 726 -17.05 58.05 14.79
CA LEU A 726 -17.02 57.49 16.16
C LEU A 726 -17.63 56.06 15.99
N GLY A 727 -17.22 55.07 16.79
CA GLY A 727 -17.89 53.76 16.75
C GLY A 727 -17.29 52.71 17.68
N ARG A 728 -17.44 52.92 18.99
CA ARG A 728 -17.19 51.95 20.06
C ARG A 728 -18.18 50.79 19.94
N PHE A 729 -17.75 49.54 20.10
CA PHE A 729 -18.20 48.65 21.18
C PHE A 729 -17.43 47.31 21.14
N THR A 730 -16.81 47.02 22.28
CA THR A 730 -16.61 45.73 22.97
C THR A 730 -17.38 44.54 22.37
N SER A 731 -16.84 43.32 22.30
CA SER A 731 -16.64 42.43 23.46
C SER A 731 -16.23 41.01 22.97
N GLU A 732 -15.52 40.24 23.79
CA GLU A 732 -15.54 38.76 23.73
C GLU A 732 -16.87 38.21 24.35
N PRO A 733 -17.12 36.89 24.45
CA PRO A 733 -17.66 36.05 23.38
C PRO A 733 -18.88 35.20 23.83
N VAL A 734 -19.91 34.97 23.01
CA VAL A 734 -20.84 33.84 23.24
C VAL A 734 -21.37 33.26 21.92
N ILE A 735 -21.40 31.93 21.87
CA ILE A 735 -21.82 31.06 20.76
C ILE A 735 -23.35 31.06 20.59
N SER A 736 -23.87 31.12 19.36
CA SER A 736 -24.78 30.11 18.75
C SER A 736 -25.65 30.64 17.60
N THR A 737 -25.66 29.83 16.53
CA THR A 737 -26.76 29.46 15.62
C THR A 737 -27.32 30.42 14.58
N ALA A 738 -27.19 29.93 13.34
CA ALA A 738 -27.79 30.29 12.07
C ALA A 738 -29.30 30.57 12.06
N THR A 739 -29.73 31.49 11.18
CA THR A 739 -30.62 31.18 10.03
C THR A 739 -30.74 32.38 9.06
N SER A 740 -30.71 32.07 7.75
CA SER A 740 -31.40 32.68 6.58
C SER A 740 -32.14 34.02 6.74
N GLY A 741 -32.15 34.96 5.79
CA GLY A 741 -31.81 34.99 4.37
C GLY A 741 -32.44 36.26 3.72
N ASP A 742 -31.96 36.62 2.53
CA ASP A 742 -32.44 37.63 1.56
C ASP A 742 -32.48 39.14 1.96
N GLY A 743 -32.04 40.09 1.13
CA GLY A 743 -31.48 40.05 -0.23
C GLY A 743 -31.34 41.46 -0.83
N LEU A 744 -30.37 41.59 -1.76
CA LEU A 744 -30.25 42.54 -2.90
C LEU A 744 -30.01 44.04 -2.58
N ASP A 745 -29.16 44.81 -3.27
CA ASP A 745 -28.37 44.64 -4.50
C ASP A 745 -27.34 45.78 -4.63
N GLY A 746 -26.30 45.62 -5.48
CA GLY A 746 -25.68 46.78 -6.17
C GLY A 746 -24.16 47.03 -6.06
N SER A 747 -23.40 46.38 -6.95
CA SER A 747 -22.30 46.93 -7.77
C SER A 747 -20.92 47.34 -7.19
N SER A 748 -19.91 46.61 -7.69
CA SER A 748 -18.60 47.07 -8.20
C SER A 748 -17.32 46.83 -7.37
N ARG A 749 -16.34 46.32 -8.12
CA ARG A 749 -14.87 46.40 -7.97
C ARG A 749 -14.17 45.51 -6.92
N GLY A 750 -13.32 44.64 -7.48
CA GLY A 750 -11.87 44.82 -7.28
C GLY A 750 -11.28 44.20 -6.02
N LYS A 751 -10.93 42.92 -6.14
CA LYS A 751 -9.74 42.23 -5.59
C LYS A 751 -8.97 42.95 -4.45
N SER A 752 -8.98 42.33 -3.27
CA SER A 752 -7.78 41.73 -2.68
C SER A 752 -8.12 41.00 -1.39
N ARG A 753 -8.29 39.68 -1.50
CA ARG A 753 -8.24 38.73 -0.39
C ARG A 753 -6.81 38.70 0.17
N ARG A 754 -6.67 38.90 1.48
CA ARG A 754 -5.67 38.22 2.31
C ARG A 754 -6.32 36.91 2.81
N PRO A 755 -5.57 35.82 3.06
CA PRO A 755 -4.72 35.79 4.24
C PRO A 755 -3.33 35.17 4.09
N ARG A 756 -2.42 35.74 4.90
CA ARG A 756 -1.30 35.12 5.62
C ARG A 756 -0.52 33.99 4.92
N ARG A 757 0.61 34.44 4.37
CA ARG A 757 1.83 33.71 4.01
C ARG A 757 2.47 33.11 5.28
N LYS A 758 2.61 31.79 5.35
CA LYS A 758 3.77 31.15 5.99
C LYS A 758 4.87 31.11 4.92
N SER A 759 6.03 31.67 5.19
CA SER A 759 7.20 31.57 4.32
C SER A 759 7.88 30.22 4.53
N SER A 760 7.68 29.31 3.58
CA SER A 760 8.52 28.13 3.38
C SER A 760 9.73 28.54 2.55
N ASN A 761 10.93 28.45 3.12
CA ASN A 761 12.17 28.51 2.35
C ASN A 761 12.56 27.09 1.92
N PHE A 762 11.94 26.59 0.86
CA PHE A 762 12.42 25.44 0.09
C PHE A 762 12.13 25.71 -1.38
N ASN A 763 12.91 26.58 -2.00
CA ASN A 763 12.85 26.75 -3.46
C ASN A 763 14.19 26.55 -4.16
N ASN A 764 15.27 26.21 -3.45
CA ASN A 764 16.56 25.89 -4.07
C ASN A 764 17.19 24.57 -3.56
N SER A 765 16.43 23.70 -2.90
CA SER A 765 16.92 22.37 -2.48
C SER A 765 16.38 21.27 -3.41
N LEU A 766 17.29 20.37 -3.82
CA LEU A 766 17.06 19.22 -4.70
C LEU A 766 15.89 18.32 -4.23
N PHE A 767 15.58 18.33 -2.93
CA PHE A 767 14.48 17.57 -2.32
C PHE A 767 13.08 18.10 -2.69
N GLY A 768 12.95 19.39 -3.02
CA GLY A 768 11.68 19.97 -3.49
C GLY A 768 11.28 19.48 -4.89
N ILE A 769 12.26 19.10 -5.71
CA ILE A 769 12.05 18.62 -7.08
C ILE A 769 11.61 17.14 -7.06
N MET A 770 12.12 16.35 -6.11
CA MET A 770 11.77 14.92 -6.01
C MET A 770 10.36 14.68 -5.45
N SER A 771 9.85 15.56 -4.58
CA SER A 771 8.52 15.40 -3.99
C SER A 771 7.35 15.66 -4.96
N GLN A 772 7.59 16.20 -6.17
CA GLN A 772 6.55 16.39 -7.18
C GLN A 772 6.42 15.22 -8.17
N ASN A 773 7.39 14.29 -8.20
CA ASN A 773 7.42 13.21 -9.19
C ASN A 773 7.09 11.81 -8.64
N VAL A 774 6.71 11.69 -7.36
CA VAL A 774 6.40 10.38 -6.74
C VAL A 774 4.88 10.11 -6.61
N GLU A 775 4.02 11.10 -6.86
CA GLU A 775 2.56 10.93 -6.74
C GLU A 775 1.81 10.74 -8.07
N LYS A 776 2.52 10.43 -9.14
CA LYS A 776 1.92 9.99 -10.40
C LYS A 776 2.64 8.76 -10.93
N ASP A 777 2.52 7.65 -10.23
CA ASP A 777 2.35 6.34 -10.84
C ASP A 777 1.89 5.33 -9.77
N LEU A 778 0.86 4.56 -10.13
CA LEU A 778 0.14 3.52 -9.35
C LEU A 778 -1.00 4.04 -8.45
N LEU A 779 -2.23 4.00 -8.96
CA LEU A 779 -3.17 2.89 -8.68
C LEU A 779 -4.51 3.09 -9.38
N LEU A 780 -4.81 2.17 -10.30
CA LEU A 780 -6.14 1.88 -10.81
C LEU A 780 -6.91 1.02 -9.78
N SER A 781 -8.18 1.41 -9.56
CA SER A 781 -9.37 0.60 -9.23
C SER A 781 -9.41 -0.25 -7.94
N VAL A 782 -10.37 0.04 -7.05
CA VAL A 782 -11.57 -0.80 -6.80
C VAL A 782 -12.59 -0.03 -5.91
N HIS A 783 -13.86 -0.10 -6.32
CA HIS A 783 -15.13 0.29 -5.66
C HIS A 783 -15.23 -0.04 -4.14
N GLN A 784 -15.85 0.75 -3.25
CA GLN A 784 -17.29 1.05 -3.03
C GLN A 784 -17.44 1.78 -1.65
N PRO A 785 -18.61 2.26 -1.15
CA PRO A 785 -19.72 3.06 -1.71
C PRO A 785 -20.06 4.36 -0.93
N LYS A 786 -20.74 5.27 -1.64
CA LYS A 786 -21.76 6.28 -1.23
C LYS A 786 -21.62 7.04 0.12
N GLY A 787 -21.29 8.32 -0.01
CA GLY A 787 -21.71 9.42 0.87
C GLY A 787 -21.73 10.73 0.08
N MET A 788 -22.93 11.28 -0.15
CA MET A 788 -23.24 12.40 -1.04
C MET A 788 -22.65 13.73 -0.53
N LYS A 789 -21.90 14.46 -1.38
CA LYS A 789 -21.71 15.93 -1.38
C LYS A 789 -20.93 16.35 -2.64
N ASP A 790 -21.46 17.34 -3.35
CA ASP A 790 -21.04 17.81 -4.68
C ASP A 790 -19.54 18.14 -4.79
N PRO A 791 -18.85 17.74 -5.88
CA PRO A 791 -17.50 18.22 -6.15
C PRO A 791 -17.54 19.56 -6.87
N LEU A 792 -16.75 20.51 -6.37
CA LEU A 792 -16.30 21.68 -7.12
C LEU A 792 -15.64 21.19 -8.43
N VAL A 793 -16.37 21.26 -9.56
CA VAL A 793 -15.79 21.05 -10.88
C VAL A 793 -14.77 22.17 -11.10
N LYS A 794 -13.50 21.82 -11.23
CA LYS A 794 -12.50 22.72 -11.83
C LYS A 794 -12.92 22.95 -13.28
N SER A 795 -13.51 24.10 -13.58
CA SER A 795 -13.78 24.49 -14.96
C SER A 795 -12.46 24.78 -15.67
N SER A 796 -12.11 23.96 -16.67
CA SER A 796 -10.97 24.19 -17.57
C SER A 796 -11.15 25.52 -18.33
N ARG A 797 -10.06 26.26 -18.57
CA ARG A 797 -10.03 27.49 -19.37
C ARG A 797 -9.45 27.18 -20.74
N VAL A 798 -10.09 27.66 -21.80
CA VAL A 798 -9.67 27.46 -23.19
C VAL A 798 -9.60 28.78 -23.92
N ILE A 799 -8.76 28.84 -24.95
CA ILE A 799 -8.67 29.99 -25.85
C ILE A 799 -9.53 29.69 -27.07
N ILE A 800 -10.53 30.52 -27.33
CA ILE A 800 -11.40 30.38 -28.51
C ILE A 800 -11.08 31.46 -29.54
N SER A 801 -11.00 31.10 -30.82
CA SER A 801 -10.70 32.04 -31.91
C SER A 801 -11.62 31.78 -33.11
N CYS A 802 -11.76 32.79 -33.96
CA CYS A 802 -12.54 32.70 -35.20
C CYS A 802 -11.78 33.41 -36.33
N PRO A 803 -11.04 32.68 -37.17
CA PRO A 803 -10.24 33.24 -38.26
C PRO A 803 -11.09 34.05 -39.26
N GLU A 804 -12.31 33.61 -39.53
CA GLU A 804 -13.21 34.17 -40.55
C GLU A 804 -13.59 35.64 -40.32
N LYS A 805 -13.57 36.09 -39.06
CA LYS A 805 -13.91 37.47 -38.66
C LYS A 805 -12.69 38.31 -38.28
N GLY A 806 -11.47 37.85 -38.60
CA GLY A 806 -10.24 38.58 -38.36
C GLY A 806 -9.77 38.61 -36.90
N ASP A 807 -10.32 37.75 -36.04
CA ASP A 807 -10.04 37.72 -34.60
C ASP A 807 -8.99 36.62 -34.30
N THR A 808 -7.74 36.85 -34.72
CA THR A 808 -6.61 35.91 -34.57
C THR A 808 -6.03 35.87 -33.15
N ILE A 809 -6.42 36.81 -32.29
CA ILE A 809 -5.80 37.01 -30.97
C ILE A 809 -6.33 36.02 -29.91
N GLY A 810 -7.44 35.32 -30.16
CA GLY A 810 -7.99 34.30 -29.26
C GLY A 810 -8.55 34.89 -27.94
N LYS A 811 -9.73 34.43 -27.52
CA LYS A 811 -10.41 34.89 -26.31
C LYS A 811 -10.42 33.76 -25.28
N LEU A 812 -9.99 34.04 -24.05
CA LEU A 812 -10.01 33.06 -22.96
C LEU A 812 -11.42 32.90 -22.39
N VAL A 813 -11.93 31.67 -22.38
CA VAL A 813 -13.30 31.31 -21.94
C VAL A 813 -13.24 30.06 -21.05
N LEU A 814 -14.19 29.92 -20.12
CA LEU A 814 -14.35 28.70 -19.33
C LEU A 814 -15.10 27.64 -20.14
N VAL A 815 -14.63 26.40 -20.11
CA VAL A 815 -15.32 25.28 -20.76
C VAL A 815 -16.65 25.05 -20.05
N PRO A 816 -17.79 25.13 -20.77
CA PRO A 816 -19.12 24.89 -20.21
C PRO A 816 -19.36 23.39 -19.95
N GLY A 817 -20.55 23.05 -19.42
CA GLY A 817 -20.89 21.66 -19.10
C GLY A 817 -21.28 20.81 -20.30
N SER A 818 -21.61 21.43 -21.45
CA SER A 818 -22.05 20.75 -22.66
C SER A 818 -21.46 21.38 -23.93
N MET A 819 -21.35 20.58 -25.00
CA MET A 819 -20.87 21.06 -26.30
C MET A 819 -21.81 22.12 -26.91
N GLU A 820 -23.12 22.00 -26.67
CA GLU A 820 -24.14 22.95 -27.13
C GLU A 820 -23.91 24.35 -26.53
N GLU A 821 -23.62 24.44 -25.23
CA GLU A 821 -23.28 25.70 -24.57
C GLU A 821 -21.97 26.30 -25.11
N LEU A 822 -20.99 25.46 -25.48
CA LEU A 822 -19.73 25.93 -26.06
C LEU A 822 -19.93 26.54 -27.45
N VAL A 823 -20.78 25.92 -28.26
CA VAL A 823 -21.20 26.44 -29.57
C VAL A 823 -22.01 27.73 -29.41
N GLU A 824 -22.89 27.81 -28.41
CA GLU A 824 -23.64 29.04 -28.12
C GLU A 824 -22.72 30.19 -27.66
N ILE A 825 -21.69 29.91 -26.87
CA ILE A 825 -20.68 30.92 -26.48
C ILE A 825 -19.89 31.38 -27.71
N GLY A 826 -19.53 30.47 -28.61
CA GLY A 826 -18.94 30.80 -29.91
C GLY A 826 -19.87 31.68 -30.75
N ALA A 827 -21.15 31.32 -30.83
CA ALA A 827 -22.16 32.07 -31.56
C ALA A 827 -22.39 33.47 -30.99
N ASN A 828 -22.46 33.61 -29.67
CA ASN A 828 -22.65 34.91 -29.01
C ASN A 828 -21.41 35.81 -29.12
N LYS A 829 -20.20 35.25 -29.09
CA LYS A 829 -18.95 36.03 -29.13
C LYS A 829 -18.47 36.37 -30.54
N PHE A 830 -18.72 35.49 -31.50
CA PHE A 830 -18.26 35.64 -32.88
C PHE A 830 -19.41 35.78 -33.88
N GLY A 831 -20.67 35.63 -33.48
CA GLY A 831 -21.84 35.80 -34.36
C GLY A 831 -21.91 34.75 -35.47
N ILE A 832 -21.57 33.49 -35.17
CA ILE A 832 -21.64 32.34 -36.08
C ILE A 832 -22.61 31.32 -35.49
N PHE A 833 -23.71 31.05 -36.19
CA PHE A 833 -24.69 30.04 -35.78
C PHE A 833 -24.43 28.74 -36.55
N GLY A 834 -24.29 27.61 -35.83
CA GLY A 834 -24.10 26.28 -36.44
C GLY A 834 -22.68 25.97 -36.91
N GLY A 835 -21.64 26.54 -36.29
CA GLY A 835 -20.24 26.29 -36.66
C GLY A 835 -19.61 25.08 -35.96
N LYS A 836 -18.66 24.42 -36.64
CA LYS A 836 -17.83 23.34 -36.10
C LYS A 836 -16.74 23.88 -35.17
N VAL A 837 -16.40 23.10 -34.14
CA VAL A 837 -15.31 23.41 -33.19
C VAL A 837 -14.11 22.55 -33.55
N MET A 838 -12.96 23.17 -33.77
CA MET A 838 -11.73 22.48 -34.14
C MET A 838 -10.59 22.83 -33.19
N ASN A 839 -9.58 21.97 -33.06
CA ASN A 839 -8.31 22.35 -32.45
C ASN A 839 -7.46 23.16 -33.45
N LYS A 840 -6.47 23.91 -32.97
CA LYS A 840 -5.46 24.61 -33.78
C LYS A 840 -4.80 23.75 -34.88
N GLY A 841 -4.76 22.43 -34.70
CA GLY A 841 -4.22 21.47 -35.69
C GLY A 841 -5.21 21.01 -36.77
N GLY A 842 -6.43 21.57 -36.83
CA GLY A 842 -7.43 21.21 -37.84
C GLY A 842 -8.24 19.94 -37.55
N GLY A 843 -8.16 19.40 -36.34
CA GLY A 843 -9.01 18.28 -35.91
C GLY A 843 -10.35 18.75 -35.34
N GLU A 844 -11.46 18.18 -35.81
CA GLU A 844 -12.81 18.43 -35.29
C GLU A 844 -12.96 17.85 -33.88
N ILE A 845 -13.63 18.59 -32.99
CA ILE A 845 -13.85 18.20 -31.59
C ILE A 845 -15.35 17.92 -31.42
N ASP A 846 -15.69 16.64 -31.33
CA ASP A 846 -17.07 16.18 -31.20
C ASP A 846 -17.54 16.07 -29.75
N ASP A 847 -16.61 15.95 -28.78
CA ASP A 847 -16.93 15.72 -27.37
C ASP A 847 -16.16 16.70 -26.45
N ILE A 848 -16.88 17.26 -25.47
CA ILE A 848 -16.37 18.28 -24.55
C ILE A 848 -15.37 17.69 -23.54
N GLU A 849 -15.44 16.39 -23.26
CA GLU A 849 -14.51 15.71 -22.36
C GLU A 849 -13.07 15.65 -22.90
N VAL A 850 -12.89 15.85 -24.22
CA VAL A 850 -11.57 15.83 -24.87
C VAL A 850 -10.79 17.13 -24.60
N ILE A 851 -11.49 18.19 -24.20
CA ILE A 851 -10.95 19.54 -24.04
C ILE A 851 -10.23 19.68 -22.68
N ARG A 852 -8.95 20.09 -22.72
CA ARG A 852 -8.10 20.30 -21.54
C ARG A 852 -7.89 21.79 -21.23
N ASP A 853 -7.45 22.09 -20.00
CA ASP A 853 -7.09 23.45 -19.59
C ASP A 853 -5.90 23.95 -20.44
N GLY A 854 -6.11 25.06 -21.15
CA GLY A 854 -5.14 25.68 -22.05
C GLY A 854 -5.32 25.40 -23.54
N ASP A 855 -6.28 24.55 -23.93
CA ASP A 855 -6.50 24.20 -25.34
C ASP A 855 -6.99 25.40 -26.18
N HIS A 856 -6.62 25.40 -27.46
CA HIS A 856 -6.97 26.45 -28.42
C HIS A 856 -8.01 25.95 -29.43
N LEU A 857 -9.24 26.43 -29.28
CA LEU A 857 -10.40 26.06 -30.07
C LEU A 857 -10.63 27.09 -31.19
N VAL A 858 -10.89 26.60 -32.39
CA VAL A 858 -11.14 27.40 -33.59
C VAL A 858 -12.58 27.13 -34.02
N PHE A 859 -13.39 28.18 -34.08
CA PHE A 859 -14.76 28.12 -34.60
C PHE A 859 -14.75 28.42 -36.09
N VAL A 860 -15.35 27.53 -36.87
CA VAL A 860 -15.44 27.62 -38.33
C VAL A 860 -16.90 27.44 -38.74
N SER A 861 -17.40 28.30 -39.64
CA SER A 861 -18.72 28.16 -40.23
C SER A 861 -18.72 27.08 -41.31
N ASP A 862 -19.88 26.44 -41.53
CA ASP A 862 -20.03 25.36 -42.53
C ASP A 862 -19.62 25.78 -43.96
N GLY A 863 -19.51 27.09 -44.25
CA GLY A 863 -19.13 27.62 -45.56
C GLY A 863 -17.63 27.88 -45.79
N TYR A 864 -16.78 27.85 -44.76
CA TYR A 864 -15.38 28.30 -44.88
C TYR A 864 -14.41 27.24 -45.42
N MET A 865 -14.80 25.96 -45.34
CA MET A 865 -14.02 24.83 -45.86
C MET A 865 -13.86 24.84 -47.39
N GLN A 866 -14.58 25.71 -48.12
CA GLN A 866 -14.43 25.86 -49.58
C GLN A 866 -13.37 26.90 -49.99
N GLN A 867 -12.85 27.70 -49.05
CA GLN A 867 -11.82 28.71 -49.35
C GLN A 867 -10.38 28.20 -49.12
N GLU A 868 -10.10 27.44 -48.06
CA GLU A 868 -8.74 26.90 -47.81
C GLU A 868 -8.31 25.79 -48.78
N ILE A 869 -9.26 25.05 -49.38
CA ILE A 869 -8.96 24.03 -50.39
C ILE A 869 -8.54 24.66 -51.73
N ASN A 870 -8.97 25.89 -52.03
CA ASN A 870 -8.58 26.58 -53.26
C ASN A 870 -7.23 27.30 -53.15
N ASP A 871 -6.83 27.76 -51.96
CA ASP A 871 -5.55 28.46 -51.75
C ASP A 871 -4.36 27.50 -51.59
N THR A 872 -4.59 26.19 -51.38
CA THR A 872 -3.52 25.18 -51.32
C THR A 872 -3.21 24.51 -52.66
N GLN A 873 -3.92 24.85 -53.75
CA GLN A 873 -3.68 24.31 -55.10
C GLN A 873 -2.95 25.25 -56.08
N ASN A 874 -2.44 26.41 -55.65
CA ASN A 874 -1.61 27.27 -56.49
C ASN A 874 -0.26 27.61 -55.83
N PRO A 875 0.83 26.89 -56.14
CA PRO A 875 2.17 27.32 -55.76
C PRO A 875 2.69 28.33 -56.79
N GLN A 876 2.83 29.59 -56.39
CA GLN A 876 3.83 30.52 -56.95
C GLN A 876 4.84 30.88 -55.89
#